data_AF-A0A931JWD9-F1
#
_entry.id   AF-A0A931JWD9-F1
#
_cell.length_a   1.000
_cell.length_b   1.000
_cell.length_c   1.000
_cell.angle_alpha   90.00
_cell.angle_beta   90.00
_cell.angle_gamma   90.00
#
_symmetry.space_group_name_H-M   'P 1'
#
loop_
_entity.id
_entity.type
_entity.pdbx_description
1 polymer ?
#
loop_
_entity_poly.entity_id
_entity_poly.type
_entity_poly.pdbx_seq_one_letter_code
_entity_poly.pdbx_strand_id
1 'polypeptide(L)'
;MPGFGRFETVSELASSGPFTVYSARAPGDDGPPKFVVKTFQTTAAGMLTIDDLADVDLVEARAKAFLETAKIQQELAKAAPDGWAPIHDFGRTPSHAYYATDLYDLTAYKLIDSRRDMSPPEVVRLVVAVAAALDAARQARGGRGHGDLKPSNVLIDAPGNDLNQARVFLIDPEPDRRPLDESNADDQRSLADLLHRLVVFRGGPKGGTVPAGPEWAALGKPGEVLRSTCEWLLNPDAGAAPPSTDEIRQRLAPAMVVEKRGGNKKLLIGALAGVVLLGGAAGAWFVLNPPQKKTEDPQHTTNTGGNEDTPIALVEGQNPTDSLNKLIDRYVNQPTKRLLDLEPKVEGDKDALDIIQKLRDQIGGWKTTATDLTDRAAKAWAPIETPQGPNGPDQEAAQKAKEAQIAQQKAITEEFKHLEEQVRGAGVAKSIDAIVDDSLSRLIAYVKDKIDHLDSVGLTQPAARDKLKASLEATLKWLNSPVFDRSSGKFWATYQPQIARLEDYLKTVESGVPAPAPLASPAGSQVDVAGMNAQLASARDGAMAKLISEVGETGQVKDPSEAKAEIDGARQGLEQARADMQSTIDRAVDLERLLGLGYAMDEAGGLASNPKATIASLRQELTQRPDIQRQAVAKVLARVDEIERVAKLSKAPDLIAIIKGSTEPSQLLAAWNALPDAGYPKTVAELADAADLYSTRVAAGLKAIPDDTRRQNLLAAARAPLTRMWIGLAKSDSVSDPGTLAKLFDAMDGCGIAASDLGSKVGPFMAFNYARMKALPADIEKVRQQSPADPKAQVAAIADVLKKFWQRPECAPFKSNKAQAELVRKLQRYEEGKGSVDFATVGPGAQGWQAATPDDEGVRVTYSKGGSSLTFLRITPEDASAATYLATTEMTVGLFAQLMPAADAPKLMTAQRRESAPDDRREGPRTWEWENNSIVPASVPPDQRANKAGNWAMAWGNGWFALRDPAMRDQGIPAYPATLKLPDPPTPQTPINYVGPAPALLAARAAGCRLPTPDEWKLAASAANPADANRRGPEYAEELTYVATEIPKLLAGRNIISAGRPNGQIYQIPGPPPPWQQDNQLAANTADGWLWFRPEQDSQAFSDLVGNVAEYVLDDAGGSGNAPASASGVDEYLKSVRDKVFVIGASALSPPTIAPDAPQPVRYVSAGNGYSDVGFRLAFSAEGGGGAGKPAERLLALLGKAPYLTAKDAGQ
;
A
#
# COMPACT_ATOMS: atom_id res chain seq x y z
N MET A 1 33.00 -13.15 8.53
CA MET A 1 32.68 -12.00 9.40
C MET A 1 33.26 -12.26 10.79
N PRO A 2 33.73 -11.24 11.53
CA PRO A 2 34.30 -11.44 12.86
C PRO A 2 33.25 -11.95 13.87
N GLY A 3 33.67 -12.84 14.77
CA GLY A 3 32.86 -13.29 15.91
C GLY A 3 33.21 -12.53 17.18
N PHE A 4 32.22 -12.22 18.01
CA PHE A 4 32.40 -11.52 19.28
C PHE A 4 31.62 -12.23 20.38
N GLY A 5 32.35 -12.89 21.29
CA GLY A 5 31.75 -13.73 22.32
C GLY A 5 30.91 -14.85 21.72
N ARG A 6 29.64 -14.90 22.12
CA ARG A 6 28.65 -15.87 21.61
C ARG A 6 27.87 -15.36 20.40
N PHE A 7 28.34 -14.35 19.68
CA PHE A 7 27.66 -13.76 18.53
C PHE A 7 28.52 -13.79 17.27
N GLU A 8 27.88 -14.09 16.14
CA GLU A 8 28.45 -14.00 14.80
C GLU A 8 27.91 -12.73 14.12
N THR A 9 28.79 -11.88 13.61
CA THR A 9 28.37 -10.67 12.87
C THR A 9 27.91 -11.02 11.45
N VAL A 10 26.89 -10.31 10.96
CA VAL A 10 26.24 -10.57 9.67
C VAL A 10 26.53 -9.45 8.67
N SER A 11 26.33 -8.20 9.08
CA SER A 11 26.63 -7.01 8.26
C SER A 11 27.05 -5.84 9.15
N GLU A 12 27.90 -4.97 8.63
CA GLU A 12 28.21 -3.70 9.27
C GLU A 12 27.03 -2.74 9.09
N LEU A 13 26.56 -2.14 10.18
CA LEU A 13 25.47 -1.16 10.20
C LEU A 13 25.98 0.27 10.21
N ALA A 14 27.11 0.53 10.90
CA ALA A 14 27.74 1.84 10.97
C ALA A 14 29.20 1.72 11.46
N SER A 15 30.05 2.67 11.06
CA SER A 15 31.41 2.83 11.58
C SER A 15 31.72 4.31 11.79
N SER A 16 32.38 4.64 12.91
CA SER A 16 32.77 6.00 13.27
C SER A 16 33.97 6.00 14.21
N GLY A 17 35.12 6.44 13.71
CA GLY A 17 36.38 6.42 14.45
C GLY A 17 36.76 5.01 14.90
N PRO A 18 37.07 4.78 16.19
CA PRO A 18 37.43 3.45 16.70
C PRO A 18 36.21 2.53 16.91
N PHE A 19 34.99 3.00 16.62
CA PHE A 19 33.76 2.25 16.85
C PHE A 19 33.20 1.65 15.57
N THR A 20 32.74 0.40 15.64
CA THR A 20 31.98 -0.24 14.56
C THR A 20 30.76 -0.93 15.16
N VAL A 21 29.65 -0.89 14.45
CA VAL A 21 28.37 -1.48 14.85
C VAL A 21 27.98 -2.50 13.79
N TYR A 22 27.77 -3.74 14.20
CA TYR A 22 27.38 -4.85 13.33
C TYR A 22 26.00 -5.36 13.71
N SER A 23 25.21 -5.79 12.73
CA SER A 23 24.11 -6.73 12.98
C SER A 23 24.69 -8.10 13.27
N ALA A 24 24.06 -8.87 14.15
CA ALA A 24 24.58 -10.14 14.63
C ALA A 24 23.46 -11.16 14.92
N ARG A 25 23.87 -12.42 14.96
CA ARG A 25 23.04 -13.58 15.31
C ARG A 25 23.81 -14.55 16.19
N ALA A 26 23.12 -15.53 16.77
CA ALA A 26 23.81 -16.62 17.46
C ALA A 26 24.56 -17.48 16.42
N PRO A 27 25.77 -17.98 16.73
CA PRO A 27 26.52 -18.88 15.85
C PRO A 27 25.67 -20.09 15.45
N GLY A 28 25.59 -20.34 14.15
CA GLY A 28 24.80 -21.45 13.58
C GLY A 28 23.29 -21.20 13.48
N ASP A 29 22.79 -20.01 13.85
CA ASP A 29 21.41 -19.61 13.55
C ASP A 29 21.34 -19.09 12.10
N ASP A 30 20.53 -19.73 11.25
CA ASP A 30 20.30 -19.28 9.87
C ASP A 30 19.20 -18.21 9.74
N GLY A 31 18.57 -17.82 10.86
CA GLY A 31 17.58 -16.77 10.91
C GLY A 31 18.13 -15.36 10.63
N PRO A 32 17.22 -14.37 10.47
CA PRO A 32 17.61 -12.96 10.36
C PRO A 32 18.35 -12.50 11.63
N PRO A 33 19.28 -11.52 11.51
CA PRO A 33 19.99 -11.00 12.68
C PRO A 33 18.99 -10.41 13.68
N LYS A 34 19.18 -10.73 14.97
CA LYS A 34 18.34 -10.27 16.08
C LYS A 34 19.12 -9.43 17.08
N PHE A 35 20.44 -9.33 16.91
CA PHE A 35 21.33 -8.65 17.83
C PHE A 35 22.15 -7.58 17.11
N VAL A 36 22.71 -6.69 17.89
CA VAL A 36 23.74 -5.75 17.48
C VAL A 36 24.99 -6.00 18.30
N VAL A 37 26.15 -6.00 17.65
CA VAL A 37 27.46 -5.99 18.33
C VAL A 37 28.13 -4.65 18.03
N LYS A 38 28.39 -3.87 19.08
CA LYS A 38 29.20 -2.66 19.00
C LYS A 38 30.61 -2.96 19.48
N THR A 39 31.60 -2.54 18.72
CA THR A 39 33.02 -2.77 18.99
C THR A 39 33.75 -1.45 19.17
N PHE A 40 34.80 -1.48 19.98
CA PHE A 40 35.83 -0.45 20.10
C PHE A 40 37.17 -1.12 19.80
N GLN A 41 37.91 -0.64 18.80
CA GLN A 41 39.17 -1.24 18.37
C GLN A 41 40.31 -0.96 19.38
N THR A 42 41.08 -1.99 19.74
CA THR A 42 42.14 -1.96 20.78
C THR A 42 43.54 -2.33 20.27
N THR A 43 43.81 -2.11 18.97
CA THR A 43 45.13 -2.19 18.30
C THR A 43 45.92 -3.52 18.32
N ALA A 44 45.56 -4.58 19.06
CA ALA A 44 46.46 -5.73 19.25
C ALA A 44 46.54 -6.80 18.11
N ALA A 45 46.07 -6.53 16.88
CA ALA A 45 46.16 -7.50 15.77
C ALA A 45 47.24 -7.20 14.71
N GLY A 46 48.28 -6.44 15.04
CA GLY A 46 49.47 -6.28 14.19
C GLY A 46 49.21 -5.64 12.82
N MET A 47 48.01 -5.09 12.59
CA MET A 47 47.67 -4.29 11.42
C MET A 47 47.64 -2.83 11.83
N LEU A 48 48.42 -2.02 11.12
CA LEU A 48 48.54 -0.60 11.38
C LEU A 48 47.17 0.08 11.20
N THR A 49 46.50 0.49 12.28
CA THR A 49 45.28 1.33 12.19
C THR A 49 45.52 2.71 12.77
N ILE A 50 44.63 3.65 12.43
CA ILE A 50 44.73 5.10 12.65
C ILE A 50 45.05 5.51 14.11
N ASP A 51 44.89 4.62 15.10
CA ASP A 51 45.18 4.85 16.51
C ASP A 51 46.53 4.26 17.03
N ASP A 52 47.41 3.72 16.17
CA ASP A 52 48.72 3.16 16.61
C ASP A 52 49.73 4.21 17.16
N LEU A 53 49.31 5.47 17.26
CA LEU A 53 50.05 6.57 17.86
C LEU A 53 49.39 7.11 19.13
N ALA A 54 48.21 6.60 19.50
CA ALA A 54 47.67 6.82 20.83
C ALA A 54 48.51 5.98 21.81
N ASP A 55 48.87 6.60 22.94
CA ASP A 55 49.46 5.89 24.06
C ASP A 55 48.66 4.61 24.33
N VAL A 56 49.32 3.45 24.38
CA VAL A 56 48.67 2.15 24.62
C VAL A 56 47.84 2.23 25.91
N ASP A 57 48.31 2.97 26.91
CA ASP A 57 47.59 3.20 28.16
C ASP A 57 46.31 4.03 27.94
N LEU A 58 46.32 4.96 26.99
CA LEU A 58 45.12 5.74 26.61
C LEU A 58 44.11 4.88 25.85
N VAL A 59 44.56 4.05 24.91
CA VAL A 59 43.67 3.10 24.19
C VAL A 59 43.06 2.13 25.18
N GLU A 60 43.86 1.59 26.10
CA GLU A 60 43.42 0.71 27.17
C GLU A 60 42.45 1.40 28.14
N ALA A 61 42.72 2.64 28.53
CA ALA A 61 41.83 3.44 29.36
C ALA A 61 40.48 3.72 28.68
N ARG A 62 40.48 3.91 27.36
CA ARG A 62 39.25 4.09 26.55
C ARG A 62 38.49 2.79 26.37
N ALA A 63 39.16 1.68 26.09
CA ALA A 63 38.57 0.35 26.01
C ALA A 63 37.94 -0.05 27.36
N LYS A 64 38.62 0.27 28.47
CA LYS A 64 38.08 0.09 29.83
C LYS A 64 36.84 0.96 30.06
N ALA A 65 36.88 2.25 29.68
CA ALA A 65 35.74 3.15 29.77
C ALA A 65 34.53 2.62 28.97
N PHE A 66 34.77 2.11 27.75
CA PHE A 66 33.75 1.53 26.90
C PHE A 66 33.06 0.32 27.54
N LEU A 67 33.82 -0.58 28.16
CA LEU A 67 33.24 -1.74 28.87
C LEU A 67 32.57 -1.35 30.19
N GLU A 68 33.06 -0.30 30.85
CA GLU A 68 32.41 0.28 32.03
C GLU A 68 31.03 0.84 31.68
N THR A 69 30.93 1.57 30.56
CA THR A 69 29.66 2.01 29.97
C THR A 69 28.71 0.83 29.71
N ALA A 70 29.19 -0.26 29.09
CA ALA A 70 28.37 -1.45 28.85
C ALA A 70 27.88 -2.10 30.16
N LYS A 71 28.72 -2.12 31.20
CA LYS A 71 28.34 -2.63 32.52
C LYS A 71 27.29 -1.76 33.20
N ILE A 72 27.45 -0.43 33.16
CA ILE A 72 26.47 0.52 33.69
C ILE A 72 25.12 0.33 32.98
N GLN A 73 25.14 0.24 31.64
CA GLN A 73 23.92 -0.02 30.87
C GLN A 73 23.27 -1.35 31.26
N GLN A 74 24.05 -2.42 31.49
CA GLN A 74 23.51 -3.70 31.93
C GLN A 74 22.80 -3.60 33.29
N GLU A 75 23.34 -2.82 34.22
CA GLU A 75 22.71 -2.57 35.53
C GLU A 75 21.43 -1.73 35.39
N LEU A 76 21.46 -0.70 34.55
CA LEU A 76 20.30 0.15 34.25
C LEU A 76 19.17 -0.63 33.56
N ALA A 77 19.50 -1.49 32.59
CA ALA A 77 18.52 -2.37 31.94
C ALA A 77 17.88 -3.38 32.90
N LYS A 78 18.57 -3.77 33.98
CA LYS A 78 17.97 -4.60 35.04
C LYS A 78 17.02 -3.80 35.93
N ALA A 79 17.37 -2.56 36.23
CA ALA A 79 16.53 -1.69 37.07
C ALA A 79 15.32 -1.10 36.31
N ALA A 80 15.48 -0.88 35.01
CA ALA A 80 14.52 -0.20 34.14
C ALA A 80 14.44 -0.88 32.75
N PRO A 81 13.91 -2.13 32.69
CA PRO A 81 13.92 -2.96 31.48
C PRO A 81 13.14 -2.36 30.31
N ASP A 82 12.21 -1.44 30.57
CA ASP A 82 11.41 -0.77 29.55
C ASP A 82 12.03 0.52 28.99
N GLY A 83 13.17 0.97 29.54
CA GLY A 83 13.80 2.24 29.17
C GLY A 83 15.27 2.14 28.75
N TRP A 84 15.92 1.00 28.96
CA TRP A 84 17.34 0.79 28.68
C TRP A 84 17.55 -0.52 27.92
N ALA A 85 18.34 -0.49 26.85
CA ALA A 85 18.53 -1.68 26.02
C ALA A 85 19.34 -2.74 26.77
N PRO A 86 18.95 -4.02 26.74
CA PRO A 86 19.64 -5.07 27.48
C PRO A 86 21.03 -5.32 26.91
N ILE A 87 22.00 -5.58 27.78
CA ILE A 87 23.33 -6.04 27.38
C ILE A 87 23.42 -7.56 27.59
N HIS A 88 23.48 -8.28 26.47
CA HIS A 88 23.46 -9.75 26.42
C HIS A 88 24.83 -10.37 26.60
N ASP A 89 25.88 -9.66 26.22
CA ASP A 89 27.28 -10.04 26.39
C ASP A 89 28.16 -8.79 26.24
N PHE A 90 29.33 -8.78 26.85
CA PHE A 90 30.37 -7.78 26.62
C PHE A 90 31.72 -8.34 27.05
N GLY A 91 32.78 -7.93 26.37
CA GLY A 91 34.09 -8.51 26.64
C GLY A 91 35.18 -7.92 25.79
N ARG A 92 36.30 -8.66 25.74
CA ARG A 92 37.46 -8.31 24.92
C ARG A 92 37.83 -9.48 24.04
N THR A 93 38.29 -9.12 22.86
CA THR A 93 39.06 -9.95 21.94
C THR A 93 40.47 -9.36 21.87
N PRO A 94 41.45 -10.03 21.23
CA PRO A 94 42.77 -9.44 21.04
C PRO A 94 42.71 -8.04 20.40
N SER A 95 41.80 -7.81 19.45
CA SER A 95 41.76 -6.56 18.67
C SER A 95 40.64 -5.58 19.02
N HIS A 96 39.68 -5.98 19.86
CA HIS A 96 38.51 -5.16 20.17
C HIS A 96 38.00 -5.38 21.59
N ALA A 97 37.49 -4.32 22.22
CA ALA A 97 36.46 -4.40 23.24
C ALA A 97 35.08 -4.41 22.57
N TYR A 98 34.10 -5.15 23.08
CA TYR A 98 32.77 -5.22 22.47
C TYR A 98 31.65 -5.33 23.51
N TYR A 99 30.43 -4.99 23.11
CA TYR A 99 29.21 -5.42 23.76
C TYR A 99 28.13 -5.79 22.74
N ALA A 100 27.19 -6.63 23.16
CA ALA A 100 26.06 -7.09 22.36
C ALA A 100 24.72 -6.72 23.01
N THR A 101 23.78 -6.22 22.21
CA THR A 101 22.42 -5.83 22.61
C THR A 101 21.40 -6.29 21.55
N ASP A 102 20.11 -6.03 21.75
CA ASP A 102 19.07 -6.34 20.77
C ASP A 102 19.22 -5.48 19.50
N LEU A 103 18.76 -6.01 18.36
CA LEU A 103 18.61 -5.22 17.13
C LEU A 103 17.27 -4.51 17.14
N TYR A 104 17.31 -3.19 16.95
CA TYR A 104 16.15 -2.31 16.92
C TYR A 104 15.91 -1.78 15.50
N ASP A 105 14.64 -1.56 15.15
CA ASP A 105 14.22 -1.11 13.82
C ASP A 105 14.82 0.26 13.47
N LEU A 106 14.80 1.18 14.44
CA LEU A 106 15.10 2.58 14.24
C LEU A 106 15.97 3.17 15.36
N THR A 107 16.57 4.31 15.05
CA THR A 107 17.14 5.23 16.05
C THR A 107 16.47 6.59 15.86
N ALA A 108 16.45 7.44 16.89
CA ALA A 108 15.97 8.80 16.71
C ALA A 108 16.79 9.56 15.65
N TYR A 109 18.10 9.27 15.54
CA TYR A 109 18.93 9.80 14.45
C TYR A 109 18.37 9.43 13.06
N LYS A 110 18.00 8.16 12.81
CA LYS A 110 17.39 7.76 11.53
C LYS A 110 16.07 8.47 11.25
N LEU A 111 15.24 8.71 12.27
CA LEU A 111 14.00 9.48 12.12
C LEU A 111 14.29 10.93 11.67
N ILE A 112 15.31 11.54 12.27
CA ILE A 112 15.72 12.91 11.98
C ILE A 112 16.34 13.01 10.58
N ASP A 113 17.26 12.09 10.25
CA ASP A 113 18.01 12.07 8.99
C ASP A 113 17.09 11.81 7.79
N SER A 114 16.14 10.87 7.93
CA SER A 114 15.11 10.61 6.92
C SER A 114 14.03 11.69 6.83
N ARG A 115 14.06 12.71 7.72
CA ARG A 115 13.06 13.77 7.83
C ARG A 115 11.63 13.23 7.87
N ARG A 116 11.41 12.17 8.63
CA ARG A 116 10.09 11.55 8.74
C ARG A 116 9.13 12.53 9.41
N ASP A 117 8.04 12.86 8.72
CA ASP A 117 6.93 13.61 9.31
C ASP A 117 6.34 12.83 10.49
N MET A 118 6.38 13.45 11.67
CA MET A 118 5.83 12.89 12.90
C MET A 118 4.67 13.75 13.39
N SER A 119 3.61 13.09 13.82
CA SER A 119 2.49 13.75 14.50
C SER A 119 2.91 14.19 15.92
N PRO A 120 2.25 15.23 16.49
CA PRO A 120 2.55 15.67 17.84
C PRO A 120 2.49 14.54 18.90
N PRO A 121 1.50 13.61 18.88
CA PRO A 121 1.48 12.48 19.80
C PRO A 121 2.73 11.57 19.71
N GLU A 122 3.25 11.33 18.51
CA GLU A 122 4.46 10.51 18.31
C GLU A 122 5.70 11.21 18.90
N VAL A 123 5.85 12.52 18.65
CA VAL A 123 6.95 13.32 19.24
C VAL A 123 6.86 13.32 20.77
N VAL A 124 5.67 13.58 21.34
CA VAL A 124 5.46 13.55 22.79
C VAL A 124 5.83 12.19 23.37
N ARG A 125 5.41 11.10 22.71
CA ARG A 125 5.65 9.73 23.18
C ARG A 125 7.14 9.41 23.25
N LEU A 126 7.92 9.77 22.22
CA LEU A 126 9.36 9.58 22.21
C LEU A 126 10.04 10.38 23.33
N VAL A 127 9.71 11.67 23.47
CA VAL A 127 10.32 12.55 24.48
C VAL A 127 9.99 12.11 25.92
N VAL A 128 8.73 11.74 26.18
CA VAL A 128 8.31 11.25 27.50
C VAL A 128 8.96 9.91 27.83
N ALA A 129 9.14 9.02 26.85
CA ALA A 129 9.81 7.74 27.08
C ALA A 129 11.31 7.92 27.40
N VAL A 130 12.00 8.83 26.70
CA VAL A 130 13.39 9.18 27.04
C VAL A 130 13.48 9.79 28.44
N ALA A 131 12.59 10.73 28.78
CA ALA A 131 12.53 11.31 30.12
C ALA A 131 12.33 10.24 31.21
N ALA A 132 11.42 9.29 30.98
CA ALA A 132 11.17 8.17 31.89
C ALA A 132 12.41 7.31 32.11
N ALA A 133 13.16 7.01 31.04
CA ALA A 133 14.40 6.24 31.12
C ALA A 133 15.51 6.99 31.88
N LEU A 134 15.61 8.30 31.71
CA LEU A 134 16.54 9.16 32.46
C LEU A 134 16.18 9.21 33.96
N ASP A 135 14.90 9.36 34.29
CA ASP A 135 14.44 9.31 35.68
C ASP A 135 14.73 7.98 36.34
N ALA A 136 14.46 6.87 35.64
CA ALA A 136 14.74 5.55 36.15
C ALA A 136 16.25 5.36 36.40
N ALA A 137 17.11 5.91 35.54
CA ALA A 137 18.55 5.90 35.75
C ALA A 137 18.97 6.69 36.99
N ARG A 138 18.40 7.89 37.18
CA ARG A 138 18.63 8.72 38.37
C ARG A 138 18.23 7.98 39.64
N GLN A 139 17.08 7.32 39.64
CA GLN A 139 16.61 6.55 40.80
C GLN A 139 17.49 5.32 41.07
N ALA A 140 17.89 4.59 40.02
CA ALA A 140 18.68 3.37 40.15
C ALA A 140 20.13 3.63 40.58
N ARG A 141 20.71 4.79 40.25
CA ARG A 141 22.14 5.10 40.49
C ARG A 141 22.36 6.45 41.18
N GLY A 142 21.60 6.75 42.22
CA GLY A 142 21.93 7.82 43.17
C GLY A 142 21.94 9.24 42.58
N GLY A 143 20.99 9.54 41.69
CA GLY A 143 20.85 10.85 41.05
C GLY A 143 21.57 10.99 39.72
N ARG A 144 22.12 9.91 39.17
CA ARG A 144 22.91 9.92 37.94
C ARG A 144 22.07 9.93 36.65
N GLY A 145 22.42 10.84 35.74
CA GLY A 145 21.89 10.88 34.37
C GLY A 145 22.58 9.94 33.38
N HIS A 146 22.33 10.13 32.09
CA HIS A 146 22.98 9.46 30.96
C HIS A 146 24.36 10.07 30.64
N GLY A 147 24.50 11.40 30.61
CA GLY A 147 25.76 12.13 30.40
C GLY A 147 26.31 12.20 28.96
N ASP A 148 25.70 11.46 28.04
CA ASP A 148 26.01 11.45 26.59
C ASP A 148 24.72 11.21 25.78
N LEU A 149 23.62 11.85 26.18
CA LEU A 149 22.36 11.72 25.47
C LEU A 149 22.48 12.37 24.08
N LYS A 150 22.26 11.59 23.04
CA LYS A 150 22.23 12.05 21.64
C LYS A 150 21.29 11.19 20.82
N PRO A 151 20.80 11.66 19.64
CA PRO A 151 19.81 10.91 18.87
C PRO A 151 20.23 9.50 18.45
N SER A 152 21.54 9.23 18.29
CA SER A 152 22.05 7.89 17.98
C SER A 152 21.97 6.92 19.16
N ASN A 153 21.84 7.42 20.39
CA ASN A 153 21.75 6.64 21.62
C ASN A 153 20.29 6.40 22.06
N VAL A 154 19.33 6.84 21.25
CA VAL A 154 17.88 6.61 21.46
C VAL A 154 17.41 5.59 20.44
N LEU A 155 17.25 4.35 20.88
CA LEU A 155 16.80 3.22 20.07
C LEU A 155 15.28 3.11 20.13
N ILE A 156 14.68 2.71 19.00
CA ILE A 156 13.23 2.67 18.84
C ILE A 156 12.85 1.31 18.23
N ASP A 157 12.15 0.49 19.01
CA ASP A 157 11.48 -0.71 18.55
C ASP A 157 10.06 -0.32 18.16
N ALA A 158 9.74 -0.29 16.86
CA ALA A 158 8.46 0.21 16.36
C ALA A 158 7.78 -0.88 15.53
N PRO A 159 7.01 -1.79 16.16
CA PRO A 159 6.33 -2.86 15.44
C PRO A 159 5.52 -2.34 14.26
N GLY A 160 5.80 -2.85 13.05
CA GLY A 160 5.13 -2.38 11.84
C GLY A 160 5.37 -0.90 11.49
N ASN A 161 6.44 -0.31 12.04
CA ASN A 161 6.81 1.09 11.90
C ASN A 161 5.82 2.09 12.56
N ASP A 162 4.96 1.63 13.49
CA ASP A 162 4.01 2.47 14.23
C ASP A 162 4.65 3.11 15.47
N LEU A 163 4.96 4.41 15.39
CA LEU A 163 5.56 5.17 16.50
C LEU A 163 4.59 5.39 17.67
N ASN A 164 3.30 5.11 17.51
CA ASN A 164 2.32 5.13 18.60
C ASN A 164 2.35 3.86 19.45
N GLN A 165 2.99 2.79 18.95
CA GLN A 165 3.22 1.54 19.68
C GLN A 165 4.68 1.30 20.02
N ALA A 166 5.60 2.05 19.40
CA ALA A 166 7.03 1.97 19.66
C ALA A 166 7.47 1.96 21.12
N ARG A 167 8.47 1.14 21.46
CA ARG A 167 9.20 1.18 22.72
C ARG A 167 10.52 1.92 22.50
N VAL A 168 10.96 2.69 23.49
CA VAL A 168 12.15 3.54 23.38
C VAL A 168 13.16 3.12 24.42
N PHE A 169 14.41 2.94 23.99
CA PHE A 169 15.49 2.47 24.84
C PHE A 169 16.70 3.40 24.73
N LEU A 170 17.36 3.65 25.86
CA LEU A 170 18.64 4.35 25.93
C LEU A 170 19.82 3.35 25.94
N ILE A 171 20.95 3.78 25.36
CA ILE A 171 22.21 3.03 25.29
C ILE A 171 23.42 3.94 25.47
N ASP A 172 24.59 3.35 25.72
CA ASP A 172 25.89 4.04 25.81
C ASP A 172 25.92 5.19 26.85
N PRO A 173 25.54 4.97 28.13
CA PRO A 173 25.71 5.99 29.15
C PRO A 173 27.19 6.34 29.32
N GLU A 174 27.48 7.57 29.74
CA GLU A 174 28.87 7.96 30.05
C GLU A 174 29.44 7.06 31.19
N PRO A 175 30.77 6.85 31.31
CA PRO A 175 31.38 6.26 32.52
C PRO A 175 31.35 7.20 33.74
N ASP A 176 31.54 6.66 34.95
CA ASP A 176 31.51 7.39 36.24
C ASP A 176 32.72 8.35 36.37
N ARG A 177 32.70 9.49 35.68
CA ARG A 177 33.81 10.47 35.64
C ARG A 177 33.42 11.94 35.82
N ARG A 178 32.15 12.30 35.61
CA ARG A 178 31.67 13.69 35.73
C ARG A 178 30.84 13.92 37.01
N PRO A 179 30.86 15.14 37.58
CA PRO A 179 29.93 15.52 38.65
C PRO A 179 28.46 15.32 38.22
N LEU A 180 27.62 14.84 39.15
CA LEU A 180 26.23 14.47 38.87
C LEU A 180 25.39 15.65 38.39
N ASP A 181 25.57 16.83 38.98
CA ASP A 181 24.77 18.02 38.67
C ASP A 181 24.99 18.51 37.23
N GLU A 182 26.23 18.44 36.75
CA GLU A 182 26.57 18.82 35.36
C GLU A 182 25.96 17.83 34.36
N SER A 183 26.09 16.53 34.63
CA SER A 183 25.55 15.47 33.77
C SER A 183 24.03 15.59 33.60
N ASN A 184 23.34 15.89 34.70
CA ASN A 184 21.89 16.05 34.73
C ASN A 184 21.39 17.27 33.95
N ALA A 185 22.08 18.41 34.07
CA ALA A 185 21.76 19.61 33.29
C ALA A 185 22.04 19.39 31.79
N ASP A 186 23.11 18.66 31.46
CA ASP A 186 23.45 18.33 30.08
C ASP A 186 22.43 17.38 29.44
N ASP A 187 21.93 16.38 30.17
CA ASP A 187 20.86 15.51 29.68
C ASP A 187 19.56 16.27 29.45
N GLN A 188 19.24 17.23 30.30
CA GLN A 188 18.06 18.09 30.11
C GLN A 188 18.17 18.91 28.82
N ARG A 189 19.32 19.55 28.58
CA ARG A 189 19.57 20.29 27.33
C ARG A 189 19.57 19.35 26.12
N SER A 190 20.12 18.15 26.27
CA SER A 190 20.18 17.14 25.19
C SER A 190 18.79 16.59 24.85
N LEU A 191 17.91 16.44 25.84
CA LEU A 191 16.50 16.10 25.62
C LEU A 191 15.78 17.23 24.87
N ALA A 192 16.11 18.48 25.16
CA ALA A 192 15.60 19.61 24.42
C ALA A 192 16.10 19.65 22.96
N ASP A 193 17.41 19.41 22.74
CA ASP A 193 17.98 19.28 21.40
C ASP A 193 17.33 18.11 20.62
N LEU A 194 17.06 16.99 21.28
CA LEU A 194 16.33 15.87 20.69
C LEU A 194 14.91 16.28 20.25
N LEU A 195 14.13 16.91 21.15
CA LEU A 195 12.79 17.42 20.84
C LEU A 195 12.83 18.41 19.67
N HIS A 196 13.79 19.35 19.67
CA HIS A 196 13.98 20.29 18.58
C HIS A 196 14.27 19.58 17.25
N ARG A 197 15.19 18.62 17.23
CA ARG A 197 15.55 17.88 16.02
C ARG A 197 14.42 17.02 15.48
N LEU A 198 13.60 16.42 16.35
CA LEU A 198 12.44 15.64 15.93
C LEU A 198 11.39 16.50 15.20
N VAL A 199 11.30 17.80 15.50
CA VAL A 199 10.34 18.70 14.84
C VAL A 199 10.95 19.45 13.66
N VAL A 200 12.20 19.89 13.78
CA VAL A 200 12.83 20.85 12.85
C VAL A 200 13.90 20.19 11.98
N PHE A 201 14.27 18.94 12.25
CA PHE A 201 15.29 18.16 11.52
C PHE A 201 16.68 18.82 11.44
N ARG A 202 16.98 19.73 12.39
CA ARG A 202 18.27 20.43 12.53
C ARG A 202 18.62 20.61 14.00
N GLY A 203 19.91 20.79 14.28
CA GLY A 203 20.40 21.03 15.64
C GLY A 203 19.69 22.20 16.31
N GLY A 204 19.36 22.03 17.58
CA GLY A 204 18.75 23.05 18.42
C GLY A 204 19.74 24.12 18.86
N PRO A 205 19.24 25.28 19.33
CA PRO A 205 20.09 26.27 19.97
C PRO A 205 20.72 25.70 21.26
N LYS A 206 21.90 26.19 21.65
CA LYS A 206 22.59 25.75 22.88
C LYS A 206 21.95 26.26 24.19
N GLY A 207 20.95 27.13 24.07
CA GLY A 207 20.22 27.79 25.16
C GLY A 207 19.38 28.96 24.61
N GLY A 208 18.60 29.61 25.48
CA GLY A 208 17.79 30.78 25.11
C GLY A 208 16.45 30.42 24.46
N THR A 209 15.91 31.35 23.67
CA THR A 209 14.56 31.23 23.09
C THR A 209 14.55 30.33 21.85
N VAL A 210 13.48 29.55 21.68
CA VAL A 210 13.28 28.70 20.48
C VAL A 210 12.39 29.46 19.48
N PRO A 211 12.87 29.82 18.27
CA PRO A 211 12.07 30.59 17.31
C PRO A 211 10.78 29.86 16.89
N ALA A 212 9.68 30.61 16.73
CA ALA A 212 8.42 30.11 16.18
C ALA A 212 8.48 29.93 14.66
N GLY A 213 9.35 29.03 14.20
CA GLY A 213 9.54 28.68 12.80
C GLY A 213 8.33 27.97 12.16
N PRO A 214 8.28 27.88 10.82
CA PRO A 214 7.19 27.23 10.09
C PRO A 214 6.99 25.76 10.48
N GLU A 215 8.03 25.06 10.93
CA GLU A 215 7.98 23.65 11.34
C GLU A 215 7.11 23.46 12.60
N TRP A 216 7.26 24.36 13.59
CA TRP A 216 6.40 24.38 14.78
C TRP A 216 4.98 24.79 14.42
N ALA A 217 4.82 25.81 13.57
CA ALA A 217 3.51 26.31 13.14
C ALA A 217 2.69 25.25 12.39
N ALA A 218 3.35 24.38 11.62
CA ALA A 218 2.72 23.30 10.87
C ALA A 218 1.98 22.28 11.78
N LEU A 219 2.44 22.13 13.03
CA LEU A 219 1.81 21.26 14.03
C LEU A 219 0.61 21.92 14.75
N GLY A 220 0.28 23.17 14.43
CA GLY A 220 -0.84 23.91 15.04
C GLY A 220 -0.61 24.23 16.52
N LYS A 221 -1.69 24.25 17.33
CA LYS A 221 -1.58 24.49 18.79
C LYS A 221 -0.61 23.52 19.50
N PRO A 222 -0.59 22.20 19.18
CA PRO A 222 0.43 21.30 19.72
C PRO A 222 1.87 21.74 19.45
N GLY A 223 2.14 22.36 18.29
CA GLY A 223 3.47 22.85 17.94
C GLY A 223 4.01 23.89 18.92
N GLU A 224 3.16 24.80 19.39
CA GLU A 224 3.55 25.82 20.37
C GLU A 224 3.82 25.21 21.76
N VAL A 225 3.07 24.18 22.15
CA VAL A 225 3.30 23.44 23.40
C VAL A 225 4.64 22.71 23.35
N LEU A 226 4.96 22.08 22.22
CA LEU A 226 6.25 21.41 22.02
C LEU A 226 7.40 22.43 22.00
N ARG A 227 7.25 23.56 21.29
CA ARG A 227 8.26 24.63 21.19
C ARG A 227 8.59 25.22 22.56
N SER A 228 7.56 25.61 23.32
CA SER A 228 7.73 26.19 24.67
C SER A 228 8.29 25.17 25.67
N THR A 229 7.95 23.89 25.54
CA THR A 229 8.57 22.82 26.35
C THR A 229 10.04 22.64 26.00
N CYS A 230 10.40 22.68 24.72
CA CYS A 230 11.79 22.66 24.26
C CYS A 230 12.58 23.84 24.83
N GLU A 231 12.01 25.05 24.78
CA GLU A 231 12.62 26.26 25.35
C GLU A 231 12.83 26.15 26.86
N TRP A 232 11.86 25.60 27.59
CA TRP A 232 12.01 25.36 29.02
C TRP A 232 13.12 24.34 29.33
N LEU A 233 13.20 23.22 28.60
CA LEU A 233 14.24 22.21 28.80
C LEU A 233 15.64 22.75 28.46
N LEU A 234 15.77 23.63 27.46
CA LEU A 234 17.05 24.26 27.08
C LEU A 234 17.64 25.19 28.16
N ASN A 235 16.82 25.69 29.07
CA ASN A 235 17.20 26.68 30.06
C ASN A 235 17.05 26.11 31.48
N PRO A 236 17.89 25.13 31.89
CA PRO A 236 17.87 24.62 33.25
C PRO A 236 18.26 25.71 34.26
N ASP A 237 17.48 25.85 35.33
CA ASP A 237 17.82 26.72 36.45
C ASP A 237 19.06 26.16 37.17
N ALA A 238 20.08 27.00 37.36
CA ALA A 238 21.33 26.56 37.99
C ALA A 238 21.06 26.04 39.42
N GLY A 239 21.42 24.78 39.67
CA GLY A 239 21.24 24.12 40.97
C GLY A 239 19.82 23.57 41.22
N ALA A 240 18.88 23.74 40.29
CA ALA A 240 17.59 23.07 40.36
C ALA A 240 17.72 21.59 39.97
N ALA A 241 16.90 20.73 40.59
CA ALA A 241 16.78 19.36 40.15
C ALA A 241 16.23 19.32 38.71
N PRO A 242 16.68 18.37 37.86
CA PRO A 242 16.09 18.17 36.55
C PRO A 242 14.60 17.89 36.67
N PRO A 243 13.81 18.30 35.67
CA PRO A 243 12.39 18.01 35.69
C PRO A 243 12.13 16.51 35.66
N SER A 244 11.17 16.10 36.47
CA SER A 244 10.65 14.75 36.48
C SER A 244 9.87 14.46 35.19
N THR A 245 9.72 13.18 34.88
CA THR A 245 8.92 12.66 33.78
C THR A 245 7.48 13.12 33.89
N ASP A 246 6.94 13.20 35.11
CA ASP A 246 5.56 13.65 35.34
C ASP A 246 5.40 15.15 35.04
N GLU A 247 6.39 15.99 35.38
CA GLU A 247 6.38 17.41 35.00
C GLU A 247 6.46 17.59 33.48
N ILE A 248 7.34 16.84 32.81
CA ILE A 248 7.44 16.85 31.34
C ILE A 248 6.13 16.37 30.71
N ARG A 249 5.55 15.27 31.21
CA ARG A 249 4.28 14.73 30.74
C ARG A 249 3.14 15.73 30.94
N GLN A 250 3.07 16.40 32.08
CA GLN A 250 2.04 17.40 32.37
C GLN A 250 2.13 18.59 31.40
N ARG A 251 3.34 19.08 31.10
CA ARG A 251 3.56 20.15 30.12
C ARG A 251 3.21 19.73 28.70
N LEU A 252 3.49 18.48 28.34
CA LEU A 252 3.22 17.94 27.00
C LEU A 252 1.79 17.41 26.81
N ALA A 253 1.02 17.20 27.89
CA ALA A 253 -0.35 16.69 27.81
C ALA A 253 -1.26 17.47 26.85
N PRO A 254 -1.21 18.81 26.77
CA PRO A 254 -2.00 19.56 25.78
C PRO A 254 -1.66 19.24 24.32
N ALA A 255 -0.43 18.83 24.02
CA ALA A 255 -0.02 18.41 22.67
C ALA A 255 -0.56 17.02 22.28
N MET A 256 -0.97 16.20 23.26
CA MET A 256 -1.61 14.91 23.01
C MET A 256 -3.10 15.01 22.69
N VAL A 257 -3.75 16.12 23.02
CA VAL A 257 -5.16 16.33 22.72
C VAL A 257 -5.27 16.64 21.23
N VAL A 258 -5.50 15.60 20.43
CA VAL A 258 -5.93 15.76 19.05
C VAL A 258 -7.31 16.41 19.10
N GLU A 259 -7.39 17.73 18.98
CA GLU A 259 -8.64 18.40 18.69
C GLU A 259 -9.16 17.74 17.41
N LYS A 260 -10.17 16.86 17.55
CA LYS A 260 -10.90 16.30 16.42
C LYS A 260 -11.37 17.51 15.64
N ARG A 261 -10.67 17.84 14.54
CA ARG A 261 -11.06 18.90 13.63
C ARG A 261 -12.51 18.59 13.28
N GLY A 262 -13.42 19.36 13.86
CA GLY A 262 -14.84 19.24 13.63
C GLY A 262 -15.06 19.63 12.19
N GLY A 263 -14.82 18.70 11.27
CA GLY A 263 -15.35 18.79 9.91
C GLY A 263 -16.82 19.09 10.08
N ASN A 264 -17.27 20.16 9.42
CA ASN A 264 -18.56 20.81 9.54
C ASN A 264 -19.72 19.85 9.14
N LYS A 265 -19.92 18.78 9.89
CA LYS A 265 -20.96 17.75 9.71
C LYS A 265 -22.29 18.17 10.36
N LYS A 266 -22.36 19.37 10.96
CA LYS A 266 -23.60 19.92 11.54
C LYS A 266 -24.67 20.29 10.50
N LEU A 267 -24.39 20.14 9.20
CA LEU A 267 -25.40 20.32 8.15
C LEU A 267 -25.97 19.02 7.56
N LEU A 268 -25.54 17.82 8.00
CA LEU A 268 -26.05 16.55 7.47
C LEU A 268 -26.76 15.63 8.49
N ILE A 269 -26.69 15.92 9.79
CA ILE A 269 -27.32 15.08 10.83
C ILE A 269 -28.73 15.57 11.21
N GLY A 270 -29.12 16.78 10.81
CA GLY A 270 -30.47 17.32 11.01
C GLY A 270 -31.58 16.66 10.17
N ALA A 271 -31.24 15.89 9.11
CA ALA A 271 -32.22 15.32 8.19
C ALA A 271 -32.59 13.84 8.46
N LEU A 272 -31.79 13.10 9.24
CA LEU A 272 -32.05 11.67 9.51
C LEU A 272 -32.81 11.40 10.82
N ALA A 273 -32.82 12.35 11.76
CA ALA A 273 -33.54 12.21 13.03
C ALA A 273 -35.07 12.39 12.91
N GLY A 274 -35.56 12.93 11.78
CA GLY A 274 -36.99 13.11 11.49
C GLY A 274 -37.69 11.87 10.93
N VAL A 275 -36.96 10.88 10.41
CA VAL A 275 -37.58 9.73 9.72
C VAL A 275 -37.70 8.50 10.62
N VAL A 276 -36.88 8.39 11.67
CA VAL A 276 -36.91 7.23 12.59
C VAL A 276 -37.99 7.38 13.69
N LEU A 277 -38.44 8.60 13.98
CA LEU A 277 -39.47 8.85 15.00
C LEU A 277 -40.92 8.69 14.51
N LEU A 278 -41.16 8.46 13.21
CA LEU A 278 -42.50 8.23 12.65
C LEU A 278 -42.83 6.75 12.37
N GLY A 279 -41.86 5.84 12.44
CA GLY A 279 -42.07 4.40 12.17
C GLY A 279 -42.36 3.52 13.40
N GLY A 280 -42.15 4.03 14.62
CA GLY A 280 -42.18 3.23 15.85
C GLY A 280 -43.54 3.10 16.55
N ALA A 281 -44.57 3.85 16.12
CA ALA A 281 -45.82 3.97 16.89
C ALA A 281 -46.98 3.07 16.43
N ALA A 282 -46.85 2.30 15.33
CA ALA A 282 -47.96 1.51 14.78
C ALA A 282 -47.93 -0.01 15.12
N GLY A 283 -46.82 -0.53 15.64
CA GLY A 283 -46.63 -1.98 15.87
C GLY A 283 -47.09 -2.51 17.24
N ALA A 284 -47.35 -1.64 18.22
CA ALA A 284 -47.54 -2.05 19.61
C ALA A 284 -49.01 -2.25 20.06
N TRP A 285 -50.00 -2.04 19.18
CA TRP A 285 -51.43 -2.07 19.57
C TRP A 285 -52.17 -3.39 19.23
N PHE A 286 -51.64 -4.23 18.33
CA PHE A 286 -52.36 -5.42 17.84
C PHE A 286 -52.04 -6.75 18.56
N VAL A 287 -51.16 -6.77 19.56
CA VAL A 287 -50.65 -8.02 20.18
C VAL A 287 -51.28 -8.34 21.54
N LEU A 288 -52.17 -7.51 22.12
CA LEU A 288 -52.51 -7.62 23.55
C LEU A 288 -53.98 -7.90 23.95
N ASN A 289 -54.89 -8.42 23.11
CA ASN A 289 -56.25 -8.78 23.57
C ASN A 289 -56.83 -10.06 22.94
N PRO A 290 -57.03 -11.16 23.70
CA PRO A 290 -57.82 -12.32 23.26
C PRO A 290 -59.28 -12.26 23.79
N PRO A 291 -60.30 -12.71 23.04
CA PRO A 291 -61.62 -12.99 23.60
C PRO A 291 -61.83 -14.48 23.94
N GLN A 292 -62.61 -14.67 24.99
CA GLN A 292 -62.88 -15.87 25.77
C GLN A 292 -63.84 -16.87 25.09
N LYS A 293 -63.79 -18.14 25.50
CA LYS A 293 -64.93 -19.08 25.47
C LYS A 293 -65.11 -19.77 26.82
N LYS A 294 -66.35 -19.82 27.29
CA LYS A 294 -66.81 -20.54 28.50
C LYS A 294 -67.96 -21.50 28.14
N THR A 295 -67.81 -22.73 28.63
CA THR A 295 -68.78 -23.68 29.25
C THR A 295 -69.90 -24.41 28.47
N GLU A 296 -69.89 -25.73 28.70
CA GLU A 296 -70.99 -26.68 29.05
C GLU A 296 -71.44 -27.78 28.04
N ASP A 297 -71.20 -29.04 28.48
CA ASP A 297 -71.83 -30.35 28.19
C ASP A 297 -73.27 -30.39 28.79
N PRO A 298 -74.23 -31.36 28.59
CA PRO A 298 -74.02 -32.82 28.37
C PRO A 298 -75.11 -33.66 27.59
N GLN A 299 -74.80 -34.97 27.41
CA GLN A 299 -75.66 -36.18 27.59
C GLN A 299 -76.65 -36.79 26.54
N HIS A 300 -76.53 -38.14 26.44
CA HIS A 300 -77.53 -39.24 26.37
C HIS A 300 -78.15 -39.81 25.04
N THR A 301 -77.75 -41.07 24.76
CA THR A 301 -78.46 -42.33 24.36
C THR A 301 -79.94 -42.34 23.87
N THR A 302 -80.28 -43.17 22.86
CA THR A 302 -81.19 -44.37 22.95
C THR A 302 -81.66 -44.96 21.59
N ASN A 303 -81.84 -46.31 21.58
CA ASN A 303 -82.84 -47.21 20.94
C ASN A 303 -83.25 -47.20 19.45
N THR A 304 -83.35 -48.42 18.88
CA THR A 304 -84.57 -49.17 18.47
C THR A 304 -84.11 -50.51 17.82
N GLY A 305 -84.59 -51.73 18.15
CA GLY A 305 -85.96 -52.30 18.08
C GLY A 305 -86.32 -52.58 16.61
N GLY A 306 -86.75 -53.73 16.08
CA GLY A 306 -87.18 -55.05 16.53
C GLY A 306 -87.72 -55.79 15.27
N ASN A 307 -87.69 -57.12 15.24
CA ASN A 307 -87.95 -57.98 14.07
C ASN A 307 -89.45 -58.36 13.97
N GLU A 308 -90.09 -58.21 12.81
CA GLU A 308 -91.45 -58.72 12.50
C GLU A 308 -91.37 -59.80 11.40
N ASP A 309 -91.48 -61.07 11.77
CA ASP A 309 -91.74 -62.18 10.83
C ASP A 309 -92.37 -63.36 11.58
N THR A 310 -93.71 -63.37 11.68
CA THR A 310 -94.47 -64.51 12.22
C THR A 310 -95.31 -65.15 11.10
N PRO A 311 -95.15 -66.46 10.83
CA PRO A 311 -95.94 -67.19 9.83
C PRO A 311 -97.44 -67.23 10.15
N ILE A 312 -98.30 -67.14 9.12
CA ILE A 312 -99.75 -67.37 9.23
C ILE A 312 -99.98 -68.88 9.33
N ALA A 313 -100.16 -69.41 10.55
CA ALA A 313 -100.49 -70.83 10.74
C ALA A 313 -102.00 -71.06 10.52
N LEU A 314 -102.34 -72.08 9.72
CA LEU A 314 -103.71 -72.62 9.65
C LEU A 314 -104.08 -73.21 11.02
N VAL A 315 -105.01 -72.57 11.72
CA VAL A 315 -105.57 -73.10 12.97
C VAL A 315 -106.64 -74.15 12.61
N GLU A 316 -106.48 -75.35 13.17
CA GLU A 316 -107.40 -76.48 12.98
C GLU A 316 -108.84 -76.05 13.35
N GLY A 317 -109.74 -76.01 12.35
CA GLY A 317 -111.15 -75.60 12.50
C GLY A 317 -111.57 -74.28 11.84
N GLN A 318 -110.66 -73.51 11.22
CA GLN A 318 -111.03 -72.34 10.39
C GLN A 318 -111.26 -72.70 8.91
N ASN A 319 -112.19 -71.99 8.25
CA ASN A 319 -112.50 -72.16 6.83
C ASN A 319 -111.27 -71.80 5.97
N PRO A 320 -110.67 -72.74 5.20
CA PRO A 320 -109.44 -72.51 4.45
C PRO A 320 -109.56 -71.41 3.38
N THR A 321 -110.78 -71.09 2.95
CA THR A 321 -111.08 -70.11 1.90
C THR A 321 -110.59 -68.69 2.24
N ASP A 322 -110.66 -68.27 3.51
CA ASP A 322 -110.20 -66.95 3.94
C ASP A 322 -108.67 -66.82 3.98
N SER A 323 -107.97 -67.91 4.33
CA SER A 323 -106.51 -67.97 4.31
C SER A 323 -105.97 -67.98 2.88
N LEU A 324 -106.65 -68.66 1.95
CA LEU A 324 -106.32 -68.64 0.51
C LEU A 324 -106.44 -67.23 -0.08
N ASN A 325 -107.53 -66.52 0.20
CA ASN A 325 -107.76 -65.17 -0.32
C ASN A 325 -106.69 -64.16 0.15
N LYS A 326 -106.25 -64.26 1.42
CA LYS A 326 -105.15 -63.44 1.95
C LYS A 326 -103.79 -63.74 1.29
N LEU A 327 -103.57 -64.99 0.88
CA LEU A 327 -102.35 -65.41 0.21
C LEU A 327 -102.31 -64.93 -1.25
N ILE A 328 -103.45 -64.99 -1.95
CA ILE A 328 -103.62 -64.41 -3.29
C ILE A 328 -103.37 -62.90 -3.26
N ASP A 329 -103.90 -62.18 -2.28
CA ASP A 329 -103.72 -60.73 -2.22
C ASP A 329 -102.27 -60.31 -1.93
N ARG A 330 -101.61 -61.03 -1.01
CA ARG A 330 -100.22 -60.73 -0.59
C ARG A 330 -99.18 -61.15 -1.62
N TYR A 331 -99.35 -62.29 -2.29
CA TYR A 331 -98.29 -62.89 -3.12
C TYR A 331 -98.57 -62.89 -4.63
N VAL A 332 -99.81 -62.59 -5.04
CA VAL A 332 -100.16 -62.50 -6.46
C VAL A 332 -100.51 -61.05 -6.82
N ASN A 333 -101.45 -60.41 -6.10
CA ASN A 333 -101.94 -59.09 -6.47
C ASN A 333 -100.93 -57.96 -6.16
N GLN A 334 -100.28 -57.95 -4.99
CA GLN A 334 -99.26 -56.93 -4.66
C GLN A 334 -98.01 -56.96 -5.57
N PRO A 335 -97.39 -58.12 -5.86
CA PRO A 335 -96.25 -58.17 -6.79
C PRO A 335 -96.62 -57.79 -8.22
N THR A 336 -97.81 -58.19 -8.71
CA THR A 336 -98.31 -57.80 -10.04
C THR A 336 -98.42 -56.28 -10.18
N LYS A 337 -98.90 -55.59 -9.13
CA LYS A 337 -98.99 -54.13 -9.10
C LYS A 337 -97.60 -53.47 -9.15
N ARG A 338 -96.62 -54.00 -8.40
CA ARG A 338 -95.23 -53.50 -8.42
C ARG A 338 -94.53 -53.69 -9.76
N LEU A 339 -94.78 -54.80 -10.45
CA LEU A 339 -94.25 -55.07 -11.80
C LEU A 339 -94.84 -54.10 -12.85
N LEU A 340 -96.14 -53.81 -12.77
CA LEU A 340 -96.79 -52.82 -13.65
C LEU A 340 -96.27 -51.38 -13.41
N ASP A 341 -95.89 -51.04 -12.19
CA ASP A 341 -95.28 -49.73 -11.86
C ASP A 341 -93.79 -49.61 -12.26
N LEU A 342 -93.14 -50.72 -12.61
CA LEU A 342 -91.72 -50.81 -13.02
C LEU A 342 -91.54 -50.74 -14.55
N GLU A 343 -92.50 -51.24 -15.32
CA GLU A 343 -92.43 -51.37 -16.79
C GLU A 343 -92.14 -50.04 -17.53
N PRO A 344 -92.75 -48.88 -17.18
CA PRO A 344 -92.42 -47.59 -17.80
C PRO A 344 -91.02 -47.06 -17.42
N LYS A 345 -90.40 -47.60 -16.37
CA LYS A 345 -89.12 -47.09 -15.82
C LYS A 345 -87.90 -47.79 -16.39
N VAL A 346 -88.08 -48.91 -17.09
CA VAL A 346 -87.01 -49.71 -17.72
C VAL A 346 -87.21 -49.85 -19.23
N GLU A 347 -87.97 -48.95 -19.85
CA GLU A 347 -88.40 -48.98 -21.27
C GLU A 347 -87.22 -49.00 -22.29
N GLY A 348 -85.99 -48.73 -21.84
CA GLY A 348 -84.76 -48.81 -22.65
C GLY A 348 -83.86 -50.04 -22.39
N ASP A 349 -84.19 -50.90 -21.42
CA ASP A 349 -83.40 -52.09 -21.07
C ASP A 349 -84.15 -53.36 -21.47
N LYS A 350 -83.73 -53.93 -22.61
CA LYS A 350 -84.38 -55.08 -23.24
C LYS A 350 -84.32 -56.34 -22.37
N ASP A 351 -83.27 -56.49 -21.57
CA ASP A 351 -83.07 -57.66 -20.71
C ASP A 351 -83.94 -57.55 -19.45
N ALA A 352 -84.08 -56.35 -18.88
CA ALA A 352 -84.98 -56.09 -17.76
C ALA A 352 -86.45 -56.30 -18.15
N LEU A 353 -86.86 -55.87 -19.35
CA LEU A 353 -88.22 -56.08 -19.86
C LEU A 353 -88.55 -57.57 -20.08
N ASP A 354 -87.58 -58.36 -20.58
CA ASP A 354 -87.76 -59.81 -20.77
C ASP A 354 -87.91 -60.56 -19.44
N ILE A 355 -87.19 -60.12 -18.39
CA ILE A 355 -87.33 -60.66 -17.03
C ILE A 355 -88.69 -60.29 -16.42
N ILE A 356 -89.16 -59.05 -16.59
CA ILE A 356 -90.48 -58.60 -16.13
C ILE A 356 -91.61 -59.43 -16.77
N GLN A 357 -91.50 -59.71 -18.07
CA GLN A 357 -92.49 -60.52 -18.79
C GLN A 357 -92.51 -61.98 -18.30
N LYS A 358 -91.34 -62.59 -18.08
CA LYS A 358 -91.24 -63.96 -17.51
C LYS A 358 -91.87 -64.05 -16.11
N LEU A 359 -91.65 -63.04 -15.26
CA LEU A 359 -92.25 -62.97 -13.93
C LEU A 359 -93.78 -62.81 -14.00
N ARG A 360 -94.29 -62.04 -14.96
CA ARG A 360 -95.74 -61.87 -15.21
C ARG A 360 -96.41 -63.20 -15.58
N ASP A 361 -95.81 -63.96 -16.49
CA ASP A 361 -96.34 -65.25 -16.93
C ASP A 361 -96.34 -66.27 -15.78
N GLN A 362 -95.28 -66.25 -14.97
CA GLN A 362 -95.14 -67.14 -13.81
C GLN A 362 -96.16 -66.82 -12.69
N ILE A 363 -96.40 -65.54 -12.40
CA ILE A 363 -97.43 -65.10 -11.44
C ILE A 363 -98.84 -65.41 -11.96
N GLY A 364 -99.07 -65.29 -13.28
CA GLY A 364 -100.33 -65.69 -13.93
C GLY A 364 -100.65 -67.18 -13.77
N GLY A 365 -99.63 -68.03 -13.82
CA GLY A 365 -99.74 -69.47 -13.52
C GLY A 365 -100.23 -69.72 -12.09
N TRP A 366 -99.60 -69.10 -11.08
CA TRP A 366 -100.00 -69.29 -9.68
C TRP A 366 -101.40 -68.79 -9.37
N LYS A 367 -101.82 -67.69 -10.00
CA LYS A 367 -103.19 -67.17 -9.85
C LYS A 367 -104.23 -68.20 -10.29
N THR A 368 -103.98 -68.88 -11.40
CA THR A 368 -104.88 -69.90 -11.96
C THR A 368 -104.99 -71.11 -11.04
N THR A 369 -103.86 -71.60 -10.53
CA THR A 369 -103.81 -72.73 -9.56
C THR A 369 -104.46 -72.38 -8.23
N ALA A 370 -104.24 -71.17 -7.71
CA ALA A 370 -104.86 -70.71 -6.47
C ALA A 370 -106.38 -70.62 -6.59
N THR A 371 -106.91 -70.12 -7.72
CA THR A 371 -108.37 -70.06 -7.94
C THR A 371 -109.00 -71.45 -8.03
N ASP A 372 -108.38 -72.41 -8.73
CA ASP A 372 -108.86 -73.81 -8.79
C ASP A 372 -108.90 -74.46 -7.39
N LEU A 373 -107.85 -74.26 -6.58
CA LEU A 373 -107.80 -74.77 -5.21
C LEU A 373 -108.88 -74.17 -4.32
N THR A 374 -109.18 -72.88 -4.45
CA THR A 374 -110.28 -72.22 -3.72
C THR A 374 -111.63 -72.86 -4.05
N ASP A 375 -111.92 -73.09 -5.34
CA ASP A 375 -113.19 -73.67 -5.78
C ASP A 375 -113.34 -75.14 -5.34
N ARG A 376 -112.24 -75.90 -5.35
CA ARG A 376 -112.19 -77.29 -4.86
C ARG A 376 -112.35 -77.35 -3.33
N ALA A 377 -111.72 -76.44 -2.59
CA ALA A 377 -111.87 -76.34 -1.14
C ALA A 377 -113.32 -76.01 -0.73
N ALA A 378 -113.97 -75.08 -1.42
CA ALA A 378 -115.36 -74.73 -1.15
C ALA A 378 -116.32 -75.94 -1.29
N LYS A 379 -116.06 -76.84 -2.24
CA LYS A 379 -116.83 -78.09 -2.41
C LYS A 379 -116.50 -79.16 -1.38
N ALA A 380 -115.22 -79.35 -1.06
CA ALA A 380 -114.78 -80.40 -0.15
C ALA A 380 -115.19 -80.14 1.32
N TRP A 381 -115.47 -78.90 1.70
CA TRP A 381 -115.92 -78.52 3.06
C TRP A 381 -117.43 -78.31 3.21
N ALA A 382 -118.24 -78.65 2.21
CA ALA A 382 -119.71 -78.61 2.33
C ALA A 382 -120.24 -79.75 3.24
N PRO A 383 -121.25 -79.53 4.09
CA PRO A 383 -121.78 -80.55 4.99
C PRO A 383 -122.44 -81.72 4.23
N ILE A 384 -122.11 -82.97 4.57
CA ILE A 384 -122.79 -84.18 4.03
C ILE A 384 -124.13 -84.35 4.75
N GLU A 385 -125.24 -84.36 4.00
CA GLU A 385 -126.56 -84.72 4.52
C GLU A 385 -126.62 -86.23 4.83
N THR A 386 -126.65 -86.60 6.12
CA THR A 386 -126.84 -88.00 6.55
C THR A 386 -128.33 -88.37 6.61
N PRO A 387 -128.78 -89.51 6.04
CA PRO A 387 -130.12 -90.04 6.27
C PRO A 387 -130.30 -90.51 7.72
N GLN A 388 -131.37 -90.07 8.40
CA GLN A 388 -131.68 -90.48 9.77
C GLN A 388 -132.37 -91.85 9.81
N GLY A 389 -131.73 -92.87 10.38
CA GLY A 389 -132.34 -94.18 10.67
C GLY A 389 -131.32 -95.15 11.28
N PRO A 390 -131.51 -95.72 12.49
CA PRO A 390 -130.39 -96.29 13.25
C PRO A 390 -129.86 -97.67 12.81
N ASN A 391 -130.49 -98.41 11.88
CA ASN A 391 -130.06 -99.79 11.58
C ASN A 391 -130.45 -100.22 10.15
N GLY A 392 -129.81 -99.62 9.13
CA GLY A 392 -129.96 -100.04 7.73
C GLY A 392 -128.61 -100.12 7.01
N PRO A 393 -128.49 -100.94 5.95
CA PRO A 393 -127.24 -101.26 5.24
C PRO A 393 -126.50 -100.08 4.58
N ASP A 394 -126.97 -98.84 4.76
CA ASP A 394 -126.39 -97.61 4.19
C ASP A 394 -125.42 -96.86 5.12
N GLN A 395 -125.15 -97.35 6.34
CA GLN A 395 -124.11 -96.75 7.20
C GLN A 395 -122.70 -96.91 6.62
N GLU A 396 -122.43 -98.00 5.88
CA GLU A 396 -121.13 -98.18 5.22
C GLU A 396 -120.94 -97.17 4.07
N ALA A 397 -122.02 -96.80 3.37
CA ALA A 397 -121.99 -95.79 2.31
C ALA A 397 -121.80 -94.37 2.88
N ALA A 398 -122.49 -94.03 3.98
CA ALA A 398 -122.32 -92.74 4.65
C ALA A 398 -120.93 -92.59 5.31
N GLN A 399 -120.40 -93.67 5.89
CA GLN A 399 -119.04 -93.69 6.44
C GLN A 399 -117.99 -93.58 5.32
N LYS A 400 -118.14 -94.32 4.21
CA LYS A 400 -117.27 -94.18 3.02
C LYS A 400 -117.32 -92.78 2.40
N ALA A 401 -118.50 -92.14 2.34
CA ALA A 401 -118.62 -90.78 1.85
C ALA A 401 -117.89 -89.76 2.75
N LYS A 402 -117.99 -89.94 4.08
CA LYS A 402 -117.27 -89.10 5.05
C LYS A 402 -115.76 -89.32 5.02
N GLU A 403 -115.32 -90.56 4.87
CA GLU A 403 -113.89 -90.89 4.70
C GLU A 403 -113.34 -90.36 3.38
N ALA A 404 -114.10 -90.42 2.28
CA ALA A 404 -113.74 -89.82 1.00
C ALA A 404 -113.65 -88.28 1.09
N GLN A 405 -114.57 -87.63 1.81
CA GLN A 405 -114.52 -86.19 2.03
C GLN A 405 -113.29 -85.78 2.85
N ILE A 406 -112.97 -86.50 3.93
CA ILE A 406 -111.78 -86.24 4.75
C ILE A 406 -110.51 -86.44 3.93
N ALA A 407 -110.45 -87.48 3.08
CA ALA A 407 -109.33 -87.70 2.17
C ALA A 407 -109.18 -86.55 1.15
N GLN A 408 -110.28 -86.03 0.61
CA GLN A 408 -110.28 -84.90 -0.32
C GLN A 408 -109.85 -83.59 0.37
N GLN A 409 -110.30 -83.34 1.59
CA GLN A 409 -109.87 -82.19 2.39
C GLN A 409 -108.36 -82.24 2.70
N LYS A 410 -107.84 -83.44 3.02
CA LYS A 410 -106.41 -83.63 3.26
C LYS A 410 -105.57 -83.42 2.00
N ALA A 411 -106.05 -83.89 0.84
CA ALA A 411 -105.38 -83.68 -0.45
C ALA A 411 -105.30 -82.18 -0.83
N ILE A 412 -106.40 -81.44 -0.68
CA ILE A 412 -106.43 -79.99 -0.94
C ILE A 412 -105.50 -79.23 0.01
N THR A 413 -105.41 -79.65 1.28
CA THR A 413 -104.52 -79.02 2.26
C THR A 413 -103.04 -79.22 1.91
N GLU A 414 -102.65 -80.40 1.41
CA GLU A 414 -101.27 -80.66 0.98
C GLU A 414 -100.95 -79.97 -0.36
N GLU A 415 -101.89 -79.92 -1.31
CA GLU A 415 -101.72 -79.11 -2.54
C GLU A 415 -101.57 -77.61 -2.22
N PHE A 416 -102.29 -77.11 -1.21
CA PHE A 416 -102.16 -75.73 -0.74
C PHE A 416 -100.77 -75.45 -0.14
N LYS A 417 -100.25 -76.33 0.73
CA LYS A 417 -98.88 -76.23 1.24
C LYS A 417 -97.85 -76.24 0.11
N HIS A 418 -98.07 -77.07 -0.91
CA HIS A 418 -97.17 -77.14 -2.06
C HIS A 418 -97.18 -75.84 -2.89
N LEU A 419 -98.36 -75.25 -3.12
CA LEU A 419 -98.46 -73.94 -3.78
C LEU A 419 -97.80 -72.84 -2.96
N GLU A 420 -97.99 -72.84 -1.64
CA GLU A 420 -97.33 -71.89 -0.73
C GLU A 420 -95.80 -72.02 -0.77
N GLU A 421 -95.27 -73.25 -0.76
CA GLU A 421 -93.83 -73.51 -0.94
C GLU A 421 -93.30 -73.09 -2.31
N GLN A 422 -94.05 -73.32 -3.39
CA GLN A 422 -93.66 -72.88 -4.74
C GLN A 422 -93.58 -71.35 -4.85
N VAL A 423 -94.56 -70.63 -4.29
CA VAL A 423 -94.58 -69.16 -4.26
C VAL A 423 -93.45 -68.61 -3.39
N ARG A 424 -93.13 -69.26 -2.26
CA ARG A 424 -92.00 -68.89 -1.40
C ARG A 424 -90.64 -69.17 -2.05
N GLY A 425 -90.53 -70.27 -2.79
CA GLY A 425 -89.29 -70.72 -3.46
C GLY A 425 -88.92 -69.93 -4.70
N ALA A 426 -89.88 -69.31 -5.38
CA ALA A 426 -89.68 -68.64 -6.67
C ALA A 426 -89.07 -67.23 -6.60
N GLY A 427 -88.74 -66.70 -5.41
CA GLY A 427 -87.76 -65.61 -5.27
C GLY A 427 -88.07 -64.31 -6.03
N VAL A 428 -89.33 -63.94 -6.22
CA VAL A 428 -89.73 -62.74 -6.99
C VAL A 428 -89.16 -61.44 -6.38
N ALA A 429 -89.04 -61.35 -5.05
CA ALA A 429 -88.37 -60.24 -4.37
C ALA A 429 -86.85 -60.23 -4.60
N LYS A 430 -86.20 -61.40 -4.53
CA LYS A 430 -84.75 -61.56 -4.79
C LYS A 430 -84.34 -61.18 -6.22
N SER A 431 -85.25 -61.35 -7.19
CA SER A 431 -84.96 -61.04 -8.60
C SER A 431 -85.00 -59.54 -8.90
N ILE A 432 -85.80 -58.76 -8.16
CA ILE A 432 -85.83 -57.29 -8.27
C ILE A 432 -84.65 -56.67 -7.52
N ASP A 433 -84.32 -57.18 -6.33
CA ASP A 433 -83.15 -56.75 -5.56
C ASP A 433 -81.84 -57.03 -6.32
N ALA A 434 -81.75 -58.14 -7.06
CA ALA A 434 -80.57 -58.46 -7.89
C ALA A 434 -80.34 -57.47 -9.04
N ILE A 435 -81.40 -56.93 -9.65
CA ILE A 435 -81.30 -55.93 -10.73
C ILE A 435 -80.86 -54.57 -10.18
N VAL A 436 -81.38 -54.20 -9.00
CA VAL A 436 -80.99 -52.98 -8.29
C VAL A 436 -79.54 -53.09 -7.81
N ASP A 437 -79.13 -54.24 -7.28
CA ASP A 437 -77.76 -54.49 -6.83
C ASP A 437 -76.76 -54.54 -8.00
N ASP A 438 -77.12 -55.08 -9.18
CA ASP A 438 -76.25 -55.02 -10.38
C ASP A 438 -76.04 -53.58 -10.87
N SER A 439 -77.13 -52.80 -10.93
CA SER A 439 -77.08 -51.40 -11.36
C SER A 439 -76.29 -50.53 -10.38
N LEU A 440 -76.48 -50.75 -9.08
CA LEU A 440 -75.71 -50.07 -8.02
C LEU A 440 -74.23 -50.48 -8.08
N SER A 441 -73.94 -51.76 -8.33
CA SER A 441 -72.57 -52.26 -8.50
C SER A 441 -71.86 -51.64 -9.70
N ARG A 442 -72.54 -51.42 -10.83
CA ARG A 442 -71.99 -50.72 -12.00
C ARG A 442 -71.72 -49.24 -11.72
N LEU A 443 -72.61 -48.56 -11.00
CA LEU A 443 -72.39 -47.16 -10.58
C LEU A 443 -71.22 -47.05 -9.59
N ILE A 444 -71.13 -47.96 -8.62
CA ILE A 444 -70.01 -48.03 -7.67
C ILE A 444 -68.69 -48.28 -8.42
N ALA A 445 -68.69 -49.18 -9.40
CA ALA A 445 -67.53 -49.45 -10.26
C ALA A 445 -67.14 -48.22 -11.08
N TYR A 446 -68.12 -47.48 -11.61
CA TYR A 446 -67.89 -46.24 -12.36
C TYR A 446 -67.27 -45.13 -11.51
N VAL A 447 -67.80 -44.89 -10.30
CA VAL A 447 -67.25 -43.87 -9.40
C VAL A 447 -65.84 -44.26 -8.94
N LYS A 448 -65.57 -45.56 -8.72
CA LYS A 448 -64.22 -46.07 -8.44
C LYS A 448 -63.26 -45.86 -9.61
N ASP A 449 -63.65 -46.19 -10.83
CA ASP A 449 -62.85 -45.98 -12.03
C ASP A 449 -62.47 -44.50 -12.22
N LYS A 450 -63.38 -43.57 -11.88
CA LYS A 450 -63.09 -42.13 -11.94
C LYS A 450 -62.16 -41.65 -10.82
N ILE A 451 -62.26 -42.21 -9.62
CA ILE A 451 -61.30 -41.97 -8.54
C ILE A 451 -59.90 -42.46 -8.96
N ASP A 452 -59.81 -43.64 -9.55
CA ASP A 452 -58.56 -44.22 -10.07
C ASP A 452 -58.02 -43.41 -11.26
N HIS A 453 -58.91 -42.91 -12.13
CA HIS A 453 -58.53 -42.03 -13.24
C HIS A 453 -57.98 -40.70 -12.74
N LEU A 454 -58.50 -40.11 -11.66
CA LEU A 454 -57.92 -38.90 -11.06
C LEU A 454 -56.51 -39.11 -10.49
N ASP A 455 -56.16 -40.33 -10.11
CA ASP A 455 -54.77 -40.67 -9.75
C ASP A 455 -53.86 -40.78 -10.99
N SER A 456 -54.44 -41.02 -12.17
CA SER A 456 -53.74 -41.09 -13.47
C SER A 456 -53.65 -39.74 -14.22
N VAL A 457 -54.61 -38.85 -14.01
CA VAL A 457 -54.57 -37.47 -14.51
C VAL A 457 -53.58 -36.71 -13.64
N GLY A 458 -52.40 -36.41 -14.18
CA GLY A 458 -51.27 -35.80 -13.47
C GLY A 458 -51.52 -34.37 -12.99
N LEU A 459 -52.53 -34.15 -12.14
CA LEU A 459 -52.74 -32.92 -11.40
C LEU A 459 -51.56 -32.73 -10.45
N THR A 460 -50.75 -31.71 -10.71
CA THR A 460 -49.45 -31.52 -10.05
C THR A 460 -49.57 -31.04 -8.59
N GLN A 461 -50.75 -30.66 -8.12
CA GLN A 461 -51.01 -30.38 -6.70
C GLN A 461 -51.82 -31.51 -6.02
N PRO A 462 -51.20 -32.28 -5.11
CA PRO A 462 -51.88 -33.34 -4.36
C PRO A 462 -53.12 -32.84 -3.63
N ALA A 463 -53.10 -31.65 -3.03
CA ALA A 463 -54.22 -31.16 -2.22
C ALA A 463 -55.53 -30.94 -3.01
N ALA A 464 -55.47 -30.51 -4.27
CA ALA A 464 -56.65 -30.32 -5.10
C ALA A 464 -57.21 -31.67 -5.59
N ARG A 465 -56.30 -32.56 -6.02
CA ARG A 465 -56.62 -33.95 -6.35
C ARG A 465 -57.23 -34.67 -5.16
N ASP A 466 -56.62 -34.54 -3.97
CA ASP A 466 -57.03 -35.18 -2.74
C ASP A 466 -58.36 -34.63 -2.21
N LYS A 467 -58.66 -33.33 -2.42
CA LYS A 467 -59.99 -32.77 -2.12
C LYS A 467 -61.06 -33.30 -3.07
N LEU A 468 -60.80 -33.33 -4.38
CA LEU A 468 -61.74 -33.86 -5.37
C LEU A 468 -61.97 -35.36 -5.15
N LYS A 469 -60.89 -36.08 -4.86
CA LYS A 469 -60.89 -37.48 -4.46
C LYS A 469 -61.67 -37.68 -3.16
N ALA A 470 -61.46 -36.86 -2.14
CA ALA A 470 -62.23 -36.92 -0.89
C ALA A 470 -63.73 -36.66 -1.11
N SER A 471 -64.10 -35.76 -2.02
CA SER A 471 -65.50 -35.53 -2.40
C SER A 471 -66.09 -36.75 -3.13
N LEU A 472 -65.38 -37.35 -4.09
CA LEU A 472 -65.83 -38.55 -4.79
C LEU A 472 -65.84 -39.79 -3.89
N GLU A 473 -64.88 -39.91 -2.97
CA GLU A 473 -64.84 -40.92 -1.92
C GLU A 473 -65.97 -40.74 -0.91
N ALA A 474 -66.35 -39.51 -0.59
CA ALA A 474 -67.54 -39.22 0.22
C ALA A 474 -68.82 -39.62 -0.54
N THR A 475 -68.92 -39.36 -1.84
CA THR A 475 -70.01 -39.84 -2.70
C THR A 475 -70.03 -41.38 -2.76
N LEU A 476 -68.88 -42.02 -2.92
CA LEU A 476 -68.73 -43.48 -2.91
C LEU A 476 -69.12 -44.08 -1.56
N LYS A 477 -68.72 -43.44 -0.44
CA LYS A 477 -69.08 -43.84 0.92
C LYS A 477 -70.59 -43.66 1.17
N TRP A 478 -71.19 -42.61 0.62
CA TRP A 478 -72.63 -42.40 0.65
C TRP A 478 -73.40 -43.44 -0.16
N LEU A 479 -72.95 -43.75 -1.40
CA LEU A 479 -73.52 -44.82 -2.24
C LEU A 479 -73.41 -46.21 -1.60
N ASN A 480 -72.39 -46.43 -0.76
CA ASN A 480 -72.21 -47.66 0.01
C ASN A 480 -72.91 -47.64 1.39
N SER A 481 -73.58 -46.55 1.77
CA SER A 481 -74.22 -46.42 3.08
C SER A 481 -75.46 -47.32 3.23
N PRO A 482 -75.66 -47.99 4.38
CA PRO A 482 -76.89 -48.75 4.65
C PRO A 482 -78.16 -47.88 4.72
N VAL A 483 -78.01 -46.56 4.93
CA VAL A 483 -79.11 -45.58 5.02
C VAL A 483 -79.65 -45.19 3.63
N PHE A 484 -78.97 -45.64 2.57
CA PHE A 484 -79.38 -45.39 1.20
C PHE A 484 -80.64 -46.20 0.87
N ASP A 485 -81.79 -45.53 0.71
CA ASP A 485 -83.06 -46.17 0.34
C ASP A 485 -82.99 -46.71 -1.10
N ARG A 486 -82.60 -47.99 -1.20
CA ARG A 486 -82.39 -48.75 -2.44
C ARG A 486 -83.67 -48.92 -3.28
N SER A 487 -84.84 -48.56 -2.76
CA SER A 487 -86.13 -48.87 -3.39
C SER A 487 -86.69 -47.77 -4.30
N SER A 488 -86.06 -46.59 -4.39
CA SER A 488 -86.58 -45.47 -5.19
C SER A 488 -85.94 -45.37 -6.58
N GLY A 489 -86.61 -45.90 -7.61
CA GLY A 489 -86.24 -45.71 -9.03
C GLY A 489 -86.21 -44.24 -9.52
N LYS A 490 -86.52 -43.26 -8.65
CA LYS A 490 -86.30 -41.82 -8.89
C LYS A 490 -84.83 -41.43 -8.83
N PHE A 491 -83.98 -42.24 -8.19
CA PHE A 491 -82.57 -41.94 -7.98
C PHE A 491 -81.77 -41.83 -9.30
N TRP A 492 -81.89 -42.83 -10.18
CA TRP A 492 -81.09 -42.87 -11.41
C TRP A 492 -81.46 -41.77 -12.41
N ALA A 493 -82.76 -41.48 -12.53
CA ALA A 493 -83.25 -40.35 -13.32
C ALA A 493 -82.82 -38.96 -12.79
N THR A 494 -82.50 -38.85 -11.49
CA THR A 494 -82.12 -37.58 -10.86
C THR A 494 -80.61 -37.33 -10.92
N TYR A 495 -79.78 -38.37 -10.72
CA TYR A 495 -78.33 -38.22 -10.57
C TYR A 495 -77.52 -38.52 -11.85
N GLN A 496 -78.01 -39.34 -12.77
CA GLN A 496 -77.33 -39.57 -14.06
C GLN A 496 -77.11 -38.25 -14.84
N PRO A 497 -78.09 -37.32 -14.93
CA PRO A 497 -77.86 -36.03 -15.58
C PRO A 497 -76.84 -35.16 -14.83
N GLN A 498 -76.77 -35.24 -13.49
CA GLN A 498 -75.82 -34.48 -12.69
C GLN A 498 -74.39 -35.00 -12.85
N ILE A 499 -74.19 -36.32 -12.94
CA ILE A 499 -72.89 -36.94 -13.22
C ILE A 499 -72.45 -36.60 -14.64
N ALA A 500 -73.33 -36.72 -15.64
CA ALA A 500 -73.01 -36.34 -17.02
C ALA A 500 -72.66 -34.84 -17.13
N ARG A 501 -73.39 -33.97 -16.41
CA ARG A 501 -73.06 -32.55 -16.30
C ARG A 501 -71.72 -32.30 -15.61
N LEU A 502 -71.38 -33.06 -14.57
CA LEU A 502 -70.09 -32.95 -13.90
C LEU A 502 -68.95 -33.31 -14.84
N GLU A 503 -69.11 -34.36 -15.64
CA GLU A 503 -68.12 -34.74 -16.64
C GLU A 503 -67.96 -33.69 -17.74
N ASP A 504 -69.08 -33.16 -18.24
CA ASP A 504 -69.06 -32.12 -19.27
C ASP A 504 -68.47 -30.81 -18.73
N TYR A 505 -68.80 -30.47 -17.49
CA TYR A 505 -68.21 -29.35 -16.74
C TYR A 505 -66.70 -29.52 -16.56
N LEU A 506 -66.24 -30.68 -16.08
CA LEU A 506 -64.81 -30.93 -15.88
C LEU A 506 -64.04 -30.93 -17.20
N LYS A 507 -64.59 -31.52 -18.28
CA LYS A 507 -64.02 -31.43 -19.64
C LYS A 507 -63.98 -29.99 -20.15
N THR A 508 -64.99 -29.20 -19.87
CA THR A 508 -65.06 -27.78 -20.27
C THR A 508 -64.06 -26.94 -19.48
N VAL A 509 -63.88 -27.18 -18.18
CA VAL A 509 -62.87 -26.51 -17.35
C VAL A 509 -61.46 -26.90 -17.81
N GLU A 510 -61.20 -28.17 -18.06
CA GLU A 510 -59.88 -28.67 -18.50
C GLU A 510 -59.49 -28.13 -19.89
N SER A 511 -60.44 -28.12 -20.84
CA SER A 511 -60.22 -27.57 -22.19
C SER A 511 -60.21 -26.04 -22.22
N GLY A 512 -60.95 -25.38 -21.33
CA GLY A 512 -61.06 -23.93 -21.24
C GLY A 512 -59.90 -23.26 -20.50
N VAL A 513 -59.19 -23.99 -19.63
CA VAL A 513 -57.97 -23.55 -18.94
C VAL A 513 -56.77 -24.40 -19.40
N PRO A 514 -56.32 -24.25 -20.67
CA PRO A 514 -55.25 -25.07 -21.21
C PRO A 514 -53.93 -24.84 -20.47
N ALA A 515 -53.02 -25.81 -20.57
CA ALA A 515 -51.65 -25.64 -20.09
C ALA A 515 -51.04 -24.39 -20.74
N PRO A 516 -50.51 -23.42 -19.96
CA PRO A 516 -49.89 -22.25 -20.55
C PRO A 516 -48.68 -22.69 -21.37
N ALA A 517 -48.52 -22.11 -22.57
CA ALA A 517 -47.34 -22.35 -23.39
C ALA A 517 -46.09 -21.96 -22.57
N PRO A 518 -45.04 -22.80 -22.56
CA PRO A 518 -43.85 -22.52 -21.78
C PRO A 518 -43.24 -21.18 -22.18
N LEU A 519 -42.71 -20.46 -21.19
CA LEU A 519 -41.91 -19.25 -21.40
C LEU A 519 -40.68 -19.65 -22.21
N ALA A 520 -40.36 -18.84 -23.22
CA ALA A 520 -39.21 -19.10 -24.07
C ALA A 520 -37.93 -18.85 -23.28
N SER A 521 -37.06 -19.86 -23.19
CA SER A 521 -35.68 -19.65 -22.73
C SER A 521 -34.88 -19.12 -23.92
N PRO A 522 -34.43 -17.86 -23.89
CA PRO A 522 -33.62 -17.31 -24.97
C PRO A 522 -32.26 -18.02 -24.99
N ALA A 523 -31.85 -18.50 -26.16
CA ALA A 523 -30.58 -19.20 -26.33
C ALA A 523 -29.41 -18.31 -25.89
N GLY A 524 -28.61 -18.81 -24.94
CA GLY A 524 -27.44 -18.11 -24.40
C GLY A 524 -27.73 -17.12 -23.27
N SER A 525 -28.99 -16.95 -22.84
CA SER A 525 -29.32 -16.10 -21.69
C SER A 525 -29.15 -16.83 -20.36
N GLN A 526 -28.74 -16.10 -19.32
CA GLN A 526 -28.68 -16.62 -17.94
C GLN A 526 -30.01 -16.59 -17.19
N VAL A 527 -31.11 -16.16 -17.82
CA VAL A 527 -32.44 -16.11 -17.21
C VAL A 527 -33.00 -17.51 -17.02
N ASP A 528 -33.30 -17.88 -15.77
CA ASP A 528 -33.86 -19.19 -15.42
C ASP A 528 -35.40 -19.16 -15.49
N VAL A 529 -35.93 -19.65 -16.60
CA VAL A 529 -37.38 -19.70 -16.84
C VAL A 529 -38.05 -20.92 -16.19
N ALA A 530 -37.29 -21.88 -15.64
CA ALA A 530 -37.86 -23.13 -15.12
C ALA A 530 -38.76 -22.87 -13.91
N GLY A 531 -38.31 -22.03 -12.97
CA GLY A 531 -39.12 -21.63 -11.81
C GLY A 531 -40.39 -20.88 -12.19
N MET A 532 -40.32 -19.99 -13.20
CA MET A 532 -41.49 -19.28 -13.70
C MET A 532 -42.48 -20.20 -14.41
N ASN A 533 -42.00 -21.18 -15.20
CA ASN A 533 -42.85 -22.19 -15.83
C ASN A 533 -43.54 -23.07 -14.79
N ALA A 534 -42.85 -23.46 -13.71
CA ALA A 534 -43.45 -24.18 -12.59
C ALA A 534 -44.51 -23.33 -11.86
N GLN A 535 -44.27 -22.02 -11.71
CA GLN A 535 -45.25 -21.10 -11.14
C GLN A 535 -46.49 -20.94 -12.03
N LEU A 536 -46.32 -20.88 -13.36
CA LEU A 536 -47.44 -20.86 -14.31
C LEU A 536 -48.27 -22.15 -14.26
N ALA A 537 -47.60 -23.30 -14.15
CA ALA A 537 -48.27 -24.59 -13.94
C ALA A 537 -49.04 -24.61 -12.61
N SER A 538 -48.43 -24.16 -11.51
CA SER A 538 -49.08 -24.07 -10.20
C SER A 538 -50.25 -23.07 -10.17
N ALA A 539 -50.12 -21.93 -10.88
CA ALA A 539 -51.20 -20.95 -11.01
C ALA A 539 -52.37 -21.53 -11.82
N ARG A 540 -52.10 -22.30 -12.87
CA ARG A 540 -53.14 -23.04 -13.61
C ARG A 540 -53.83 -24.04 -12.69
N ASP A 541 -53.07 -24.85 -11.97
CA ASP A 541 -53.63 -25.84 -11.05
C ASP A 541 -54.48 -25.19 -9.97
N GLY A 542 -54.04 -24.05 -9.43
CA GLY A 542 -54.81 -23.27 -8.46
C GLY A 542 -56.11 -22.69 -9.04
N ALA A 543 -56.06 -22.20 -10.29
CA ALA A 543 -57.24 -21.72 -10.99
C ALA A 543 -58.24 -22.86 -11.26
N MET A 544 -57.76 -24.01 -11.73
CA MET A 544 -58.57 -25.22 -11.91
C MET A 544 -59.15 -25.71 -10.58
N ALA A 545 -58.34 -25.76 -9.53
CA ALA A 545 -58.77 -26.18 -8.19
C ALA A 545 -59.85 -25.26 -7.64
N LYS A 546 -59.74 -23.94 -7.85
CA LYS A 546 -60.76 -22.97 -7.45
C LYS A 546 -62.09 -23.22 -8.18
N LEU A 547 -62.06 -23.31 -9.51
CA LEU A 547 -63.24 -23.59 -10.34
C LEU A 547 -63.92 -24.90 -9.91
N ILE A 548 -63.13 -25.93 -9.61
CA ILE A 548 -63.61 -27.25 -9.18
C ILE A 548 -64.14 -27.22 -7.73
N SER A 549 -63.50 -26.47 -6.82
CA SER A 549 -63.93 -26.40 -5.41
C SER A 549 -65.29 -25.73 -5.21
N GLU A 550 -65.64 -24.76 -6.06
CA GLU A 550 -66.95 -24.11 -6.02
C GLU A 550 -68.10 -25.10 -6.31
N VAL A 551 -67.84 -26.14 -7.12
CA VAL A 551 -68.80 -27.24 -7.36
C VAL A 551 -68.92 -28.14 -6.13
N GLY A 552 -67.81 -28.39 -5.43
CA GLY A 552 -67.79 -29.22 -4.22
C GLY A 552 -68.48 -28.57 -3.00
N GLU A 553 -68.38 -27.25 -2.86
CA GLU A 553 -68.98 -26.51 -1.74
C GLU A 553 -70.49 -26.26 -1.92
N THR A 554 -70.96 -26.08 -3.15
CA THR A 554 -72.38 -25.80 -3.44
C THR A 554 -73.21 -27.05 -3.72
N GLY A 555 -72.56 -28.17 -4.06
CA GLY A 555 -73.23 -29.41 -4.45
C GLY A 555 -74.03 -29.31 -5.76
N GLN A 556 -73.95 -28.18 -6.47
CA GLN A 556 -74.60 -27.95 -7.75
C GLN A 556 -73.54 -27.80 -8.84
N VAL A 557 -73.60 -28.68 -9.84
CA VAL A 557 -72.77 -28.56 -11.04
C VAL A 557 -73.39 -27.48 -11.92
N LYS A 558 -72.73 -26.31 -12.00
CA LYS A 558 -73.10 -25.23 -12.93
C LYS A 558 -73.15 -25.80 -14.35
N ASP A 559 -74.06 -25.28 -15.17
CA ASP A 559 -74.02 -25.61 -16.60
C ASP A 559 -72.68 -25.10 -17.17
N PRO A 560 -71.99 -25.85 -18.07
CA PRO A 560 -70.75 -25.40 -18.69
C PRO A 560 -70.83 -23.99 -19.32
N SER A 561 -72.01 -23.59 -19.80
CA SER A 561 -72.25 -22.24 -20.33
C SER A 561 -72.28 -21.15 -19.25
N GLU A 562 -72.68 -21.46 -18.03
CA GLU A 562 -72.73 -20.54 -16.88
C GLU A 562 -71.35 -20.30 -16.28
N ALA A 563 -70.48 -21.33 -16.28
CA ALA A 563 -69.10 -21.22 -15.79
C ALA A 563 -68.12 -20.66 -16.83
N LYS A 564 -68.57 -20.45 -18.07
CA LYS A 564 -67.74 -19.95 -19.17
C LYS A 564 -67.03 -18.64 -18.83
N ALA A 565 -67.71 -17.70 -18.18
CA ALA A 565 -67.11 -16.42 -17.79
C ALA A 565 -65.97 -16.59 -16.75
N GLU A 566 -66.12 -17.53 -15.81
CA GLU A 566 -65.12 -17.83 -14.79
C GLU A 566 -63.91 -18.57 -15.40
N ILE A 567 -64.17 -19.50 -16.31
CA ILE A 567 -63.15 -20.22 -17.09
C ILE A 567 -62.38 -19.24 -17.99
N ASP A 568 -63.07 -18.37 -18.72
CA ASP A 568 -62.46 -17.34 -19.55
C ASP A 568 -61.64 -16.35 -18.70
N GLY A 569 -62.14 -15.98 -17.52
CA GLY A 569 -61.41 -15.14 -16.56
C GLY A 569 -60.15 -15.80 -16.01
N ALA A 570 -60.20 -17.10 -15.70
CA ALA A 570 -59.03 -17.89 -15.31
C ALA A 570 -58.00 -17.98 -16.44
N ARG A 571 -58.45 -18.23 -17.68
CA ARG A 571 -57.58 -18.24 -18.87
C ARG A 571 -56.91 -16.89 -19.09
N GLN A 572 -57.68 -15.79 -19.07
CA GLN A 572 -57.14 -14.43 -19.22
C GLN A 572 -56.14 -14.10 -18.11
N GLY A 573 -56.41 -14.50 -16.86
CA GLY A 573 -55.48 -14.33 -15.76
C GLY A 573 -54.14 -15.05 -15.97
N LEU A 574 -54.17 -16.28 -16.50
CA LEU A 574 -52.97 -17.04 -16.85
C LEU A 574 -52.23 -16.47 -18.05
N GLU A 575 -52.93 -16.02 -19.09
CA GLU A 575 -52.35 -15.36 -20.25
C GLU A 575 -51.67 -14.05 -19.86
N GLN A 576 -52.30 -13.24 -18.99
CA GLN A 576 -51.71 -12.01 -18.47
C GLN A 576 -50.49 -12.31 -17.59
N ALA A 577 -50.57 -13.29 -16.68
CA ALA A 577 -49.43 -13.69 -15.85
C ALA A 577 -48.24 -14.16 -16.71
N ARG A 578 -48.51 -14.92 -17.78
CA ARG A 578 -47.50 -15.34 -18.75
C ARG A 578 -46.91 -14.15 -19.49
N ALA A 579 -47.74 -13.21 -19.97
CA ALA A 579 -47.27 -12.01 -20.67
C ALA A 579 -46.38 -11.14 -19.78
N ASP A 580 -46.75 -10.97 -18.51
CA ASP A 580 -45.95 -10.23 -17.52
C ASP A 580 -44.59 -10.91 -17.27
N MET A 581 -44.59 -12.24 -17.10
CA MET A 581 -43.35 -13.01 -16.94
C MET A 581 -42.47 -12.93 -18.20
N GLN A 582 -43.06 -13.02 -19.39
CA GLN A 582 -42.32 -12.90 -20.65
C GLN A 582 -41.73 -11.50 -20.83
N SER A 583 -42.48 -10.44 -20.50
CA SER A 583 -41.96 -9.06 -20.50
C SER A 583 -40.77 -8.90 -19.55
N THR A 584 -40.81 -9.52 -18.37
CA THR A 584 -39.69 -9.53 -17.42
C THR A 584 -38.47 -10.25 -18.02
N ILE A 585 -38.67 -11.40 -18.68
CA ILE A 585 -37.61 -12.14 -19.37
C ILE A 585 -37.00 -11.28 -20.49
N ASP A 586 -37.83 -10.71 -21.37
CA ASP A 586 -37.38 -9.94 -22.54
C ASP A 586 -36.53 -8.74 -22.12
N ARG A 587 -36.90 -8.04 -21.04
CA ARG A 587 -36.10 -6.93 -20.47
C ARG A 587 -34.78 -7.40 -19.86
N ALA A 588 -34.78 -8.51 -19.13
CA ALA A 588 -33.56 -9.08 -18.57
C ALA A 588 -32.59 -9.53 -19.68
N VAL A 589 -33.12 -10.06 -20.78
CA VAL A 589 -32.37 -10.49 -21.96
C VAL A 589 -31.81 -9.31 -22.74
N ASP A 590 -32.61 -8.26 -22.95
CA ASP A 590 -32.12 -7.03 -23.58
C ASP A 590 -31.00 -6.41 -22.74
N LEU A 591 -31.15 -6.39 -21.41
CA LEU A 591 -30.11 -5.94 -20.49
C LEU A 591 -28.85 -6.80 -20.58
N GLU A 592 -28.96 -8.13 -20.57
CA GLU A 592 -27.82 -9.05 -20.72
C GLU A 592 -27.10 -8.84 -22.05
N ARG A 593 -27.85 -8.64 -23.14
CA ARG A 593 -27.32 -8.29 -24.47
C ARG A 593 -26.56 -6.96 -24.45
N LEU A 594 -27.12 -5.92 -23.83
CA LEU A 594 -26.46 -4.61 -23.68
C LEU A 594 -25.16 -4.73 -22.86
N LEU A 595 -25.16 -5.49 -21.77
CA LEU A 595 -23.95 -5.74 -20.98
C LEU A 595 -22.90 -6.52 -21.77
N GLY A 596 -23.30 -7.51 -22.57
CA GLY A 596 -22.41 -8.26 -23.47
C GLY A 596 -21.80 -7.40 -24.58
N LEU A 597 -22.51 -6.37 -25.04
CA LEU A 597 -22.03 -5.36 -25.99
C LEU A 597 -21.19 -4.24 -25.33
N GLY A 598 -20.89 -4.37 -24.04
CA GLY A 598 -20.06 -3.43 -23.29
C GLY A 598 -20.70 -2.05 -23.11
N TYR A 599 -22.03 -1.95 -23.02
CA TYR A 599 -22.68 -0.69 -22.64
C TYR A 599 -22.37 -0.33 -21.19
N ALA A 600 -21.91 0.91 -20.99
CA ALA A 600 -21.74 1.44 -19.64
C ALA A 600 -23.11 1.75 -19.01
N MET A 601 -23.15 1.76 -17.68
CA MET A 601 -24.37 1.96 -16.90
C MET A 601 -25.02 3.33 -17.12
N ASP A 602 -24.26 4.32 -17.57
CA ASP A 602 -24.66 5.72 -17.76
C ASP A 602 -24.75 6.13 -19.24
N GLU A 603 -24.39 5.23 -20.15
CA GLU A 603 -24.34 5.54 -21.56
C GLU A 603 -25.75 5.65 -22.16
N ALA A 604 -26.07 6.84 -22.66
CA ALA A 604 -27.24 7.05 -23.50
C ALA A 604 -26.99 6.42 -24.88
N GLY A 605 -27.07 5.09 -24.95
CA GLY A 605 -27.02 4.39 -26.23
C GLY A 605 -28.15 4.90 -27.12
N GLY A 606 -27.87 5.23 -28.37
CA GLY A 606 -28.89 5.59 -29.38
C GLY A 606 -29.88 4.47 -29.73
N LEU A 607 -30.01 3.48 -28.85
CA LEU A 607 -31.02 2.44 -28.86
C LEU A 607 -32.27 2.94 -28.13
N ALA A 608 -33.41 2.30 -28.37
CA ALA A 608 -34.68 2.67 -27.74
C ALA A 608 -34.68 2.56 -26.20
N SER A 609 -33.71 1.87 -25.60
CA SER A 609 -33.57 1.61 -24.17
C SER A 609 -32.15 1.95 -23.65
N ASN A 610 -32.04 2.90 -22.71
CA ASN A 610 -30.82 3.16 -21.94
C ASN A 610 -30.64 2.04 -20.88
N PRO A 611 -29.45 1.41 -20.72
CA PRO A 611 -29.20 0.41 -19.68
C PRO A 611 -29.63 0.86 -18.28
N LYS A 612 -29.34 2.11 -17.90
CA LYS A 612 -29.75 2.70 -16.61
C LYS A 612 -31.25 2.68 -16.41
N ALA A 613 -31.99 3.11 -17.43
CA ALA A 613 -33.44 3.17 -17.39
C ALA A 613 -34.04 1.76 -17.36
N THR A 614 -33.44 0.83 -18.12
CA THR A 614 -33.84 -0.58 -18.15
C THR A 614 -33.63 -1.25 -16.79
N ILE A 615 -32.48 -1.00 -16.14
CA ILE A 615 -32.17 -1.52 -14.80
C ILE A 615 -33.08 -0.93 -13.74
N ALA A 616 -33.32 0.39 -13.77
CA ALA A 616 -34.24 1.05 -12.85
C ALA A 616 -35.66 0.50 -12.99
N SER A 617 -36.15 0.36 -14.23
CA SER A 617 -37.46 -0.20 -14.54
C SER A 617 -37.56 -1.66 -14.10
N LEU A 618 -36.53 -2.49 -14.36
CA LEU A 618 -36.52 -3.90 -13.99
C LEU A 618 -36.48 -4.08 -12.46
N ARG A 619 -35.63 -3.33 -11.74
CA ARG A 619 -35.59 -3.37 -10.27
C ARG A 619 -36.91 -2.91 -9.65
N GLN A 620 -37.52 -1.84 -10.18
CA GLN A 620 -38.81 -1.34 -9.72
C GLN A 620 -39.95 -2.34 -9.99
N GLU A 621 -39.99 -2.95 -11.17
CA GLU A 621 -40.96 -3.99 -11.48
C GLU A 621 -40.82 -5.15 -10.48
N LEU A 622 -39.61 -5.65 -10.27
CA LEU A 622 -39.34 -6.79 -9.39
C LEU A 622 -39.67 -6.55 -7.91
N THR A 623 -39.70 -5.29 -7.43
CA THR A 623 -40.20 -5.00 -6.07
C THR A 623 -41.69 -5.28 -5.89
N GLN A 624 -42.47 -5.31 -6.98
CA GLN A 624 -43.91 -5.57 -6.95
C GLN A 624 -44.25 -7.01 -7.36
N ARG A 625 -43.25 -7.84 -7.68
CA ARG A 625 -43.43 -9.18 -8.24
C ARG A 625 -43.03 -10.30 -7.24
N PRO A 626 -43.55 -11.53 -7.41
CA PRO A 626 -43.20 -12.67 -6.57
C PRO A 626 -41.71 -13.05 -6.64
N ASP A 627 -41.19 -13.68 -5.57
CA ASP A 627 -39.78 -14.08 -5.41
C ASP A 627 -39.24 -14.93 -6.57
N ILE A 628 -40.08 -15.78 -7.16
CA ILE A 628 -39.71 -16.63 -8.30
C ILE A 628 -39.26 -15.79 -9.49
N GLN A 629 -39.91 -14.66 -9.77
CA GLN A 629 -39.48 -13.79 -10.87
C GLN A 629 -38.15 -13.11 -10.57
N ARG A 630 -37.91 -12.77 -9.29
CA ARG A 630 -36.62 -12.25 -8.82
C ARG A 630 -35.51 -13.29 -8.96
N GLN A 631 -35.77 -14.54 -8.59
CA GLN A 631 -34.82 -15.64 -8.72
C GLN A 631 -34.44 -15.92 -10.17
N ALA A 632 -35.42 -15.90 -11.08
CA ALA A 632 -35.20 -16.14 -12.51
C ALA A 632 -34.20 -15.17 -13.15
N VAL A 633 -34.22 -13.90 -12.74
CA VAL A 633 -33.33 -12.85 -13.26
C VAL A 633 -32.18 -12.50 -12.32
N ALA A 634 -32.03 -13.23 -11.21
CA ALA A 634 -31.07 -12.91 -10.16
C ALA A 634 -29.62 -12.89 -10.67
N LYS A 635 -29.27 -13.77 -11.62
CA LYS A 635 -27.92 -13.82 -12.21
C LYS A 635 -27.61 -12.56 -13.03
N VAL A 636 -28.57 -12.07 -13.82
CA VAL A 636 -28.41 -10.84 -14.61
C VAL A 636 -28.28 -9.62 -13.69
N LEU A 637 -29.10 -9.55 -12.63
CA LEU A 637 -29.01 -8.47 -11.64
C LEU A 637 -27.71 -8.52 -10.82
N ALA A 638 -27.26 -9.71 -10.40
CA ALA A 638 -25.99 -9.86 -9.70
C ALA A 638 -24.81 -9.38 -10.56
N ARG A 639 -24.86 -9.61 -11.88
CA ARG A 639 -23.87 -9.08 -12.82
C ARG A 639 -23.92 -7.54 -12.89
N VAL A 640 -25.10 -6.93 -12.89
CA VAL A 640 -25.25 -5.46 -12.81
C VAL A 640 -24.70 -4.91 -11.51
N ASP A 641 -25.09 -5.52 -10.38
CA ASP A 641 -24.63 -5.13 -9.04
C ASP A 641 -23.10 -5.19 -8.95
N GLU A 642 -22.50 -6.22 -9.54
CA GLU A 642 -21.06 -6.38 -9.61
C GLU A 642 -20.40 -5.26 -10.43
N ILE A 643 -20.93 -4.89 -11.60
CA ILE A 643 -20.41 -3.78 -12.41
C ILE A 643 -20.52 -2.45 -11.64
N GLU A 644 -21.66 -2.19 -10.99
CA GLU A 644 -21.86 -1.00 -10.15
C GLU A 644 -20.90 -0.98 -8.94
N ARG A 645 -20.60 -2.15 -8.35
CA ARG A 645 -19.63 -2.30 -7.27
C ARG A 645 -18.22 -2.00 -7.76
N VAL A 646 -17.82 -2.58 -8.90
CA VAL A 646 -16.50 -2.37 -9.52
C VAL A 646 -16.27 -0.89 -9.84
N ALA A 647 -17.26 -0.21 -10.43
CA ALA A 647 -17.18 1.22 -10.73
C ALA A 647 -17.00 2.12 -9.50
N LYS A 648 -17.32 1.63 -8.29
CA LYS A 648 -17.18 2.35 -7.01
C LYS A 648 -15.91 1.99 -6.24
N LEU A 649 -15.10 1.04 -6.73
CA LEU A 649 -13.83 0.70 -6.09
C LEU A 649 -12.84 1.86 -6.24
N SER A 650 -12.14 2.17 -5.14
CA SER A 650 -11.16 3.27 -5.07
C SER A 650 -9.72 2.81 -4.89
N LYS A 651 -9.49 1.48 -4.87
CA LYS A 651 -8.17 0.89 -4.70
C LYS A 651 -7.67 0.34 -6.04
N ALA A 652 -6.56 0.87 -6.52
CA ALA A 652 -5.96 0.46 -7.79
C ALA A 652 -5.62 -1.04 -7.89
N PRO A 653 -5.05 -1.71 -6.85
CA PRO A 653 -4.77 -3.15 -6.93
C PRO A 653 -6.02 -4.01 -7.18
N ASP A 654 -7.15 -3.66 -6.56
CA ASP A 654 -8.41 -4.38 -6.72
C ASP A 654 -8.94 -4.24 -8.16
N LEU A 655 -8.88 -3.03 -8.71
CA LEU A 655 -9.26 -2.73 -10.09
C LEU A 655 -8.35 -3.44 -11.11
N ILE A 656 -7.03 -3.45 -10.88
CA ILE A 656 -6.06 -4.15 -11.74
C ILE A 656 -6.31 -5.67 -11.71
N ALA A 657 -6.61 -6.25 -10.54
CA ALA A 657 -6.94 -7.66 -10.44
C ALA A 657 -8.20 -8.02 -11.25
N ILE A 658 -9.23 -7.15 -11.22
CA ILE A 658 -10.45 -7.31 -12.03
C ILE A 658 -10.14 -7.20 -13.52
N ILE A 659 -9.35 -6.21 -13.95
CA ILE A 659 -8.95 -6.05 -15.36
C ILE A 659 -8.19 -7.29 -15.86
N LYS A 660 -7.31 -7.87 -15.04
CA LYS A 660 -6.54 -9.06 -15.39
C LYS A 660 -7.37 -10.35 -15.42
N GLY A 661 -8.40 -10.44 -14.57
CA GLY A 661 -9.20 -11.65 -14.38
C GLY A 661 -10.55 -11.69 -15.10
N SER A 662 -11.11 -10.55 -15.48
CA SER A 662 -12.43 -10.49 -16.11
C SER A 662 -12.35 -10.69 -17.62
N THR A 663 -13.25 -11.53 -18.15
CA THR A 663 -13.51 -11.68 -19.59
C THR A 663 -14.72 -10.87 -20.05
N GLU A 664 -15.45 -10.24 -19.12
CA GLU A 664 -16.70 -9.54 -19.41
C GLU A 664 -16.43 -8.09 -19.80
N PRO A 665 -16.75 -7.65 -21.04
CA PRO A 665 -16.39 -6.32 -21.53
C PRO A 665 -16.88 -5.17 -20.63
N SER A 666 -18.09 -5.26 -20.09
CA SER A 666 -18.67 -4.22 -19.25
C SER A 666 -18.00 -4.10 -17.88
N GLN A 667 -17.65 -5.20 -17.22
CA GLN A 667 -16.93 -5.19 -15.95
C GLN A 667 -15.49 -4.69 -16.13
N LEU A 668 -14.83 -5.13 -17.21
CA LEU A 668 -13.50 -4.70 -17.59
C LEU A 668 -13.44 -3.19 -17.88
N LEU A 669 -14.42 -2.65 -18.62
CA LEU A 669 -14.52 -1.20 -18.86
C LEU A 669 -14.80 -0.41 -17.59
N ALA A 670 -15.69 -0.91 -16.72
CA ALA A 670 -15.96 -0.26 -15.44
C ALA A 670 -14.71 -0.17 -14.56
N ALA A 671 -13.93 -1.26 -14.47
CA ALA A 671 -12.68 -1.27 -13.72
C ALA A 671 -11.64 -0.33 -14.34
N TRP A 672 -11.50 -0.35 -15.66
CA TRP A 672 -10.58 0.50 -16.40
C TRP A 672 -10.89 1.99 -16.27
N ASN A 673 -12.17 2.36 -16.32
CA ASN A 673 -12.61 3.74 -16.18
C ASN A 673 -12.42 4.31 -14.77
N ALA A 674 -12.52 3.46 -13.74
CA ALA A 674 -12.32 3.84 -12.34
C ALA A 674 -10.84 3.93 -11.93
N LEU A 675 -9.95 3.26 -12.67
CA LEU A 675 -8.53 3.14 -12.32
C LEU A 675 -7.78 4.49 -12.17
N PRO A 676 -7.98 5.52 -13.01
CA PRO A 676 -7.35 6.83 -12.80
C PRO A 676 -7.79 7.49 -11.49
N ASP A 677 -9.09 7.37 -11.17
CA ASP A 677 -9.70 8.01 -9.99
C ASP A 677 -9.28 7.31 -8.68
N ALA A 678 -8.75 6.07 -8.78
CA ALA A 678 -8.08 5.35 -7.69
C ALA A 678 -6.63 5.80 -7.45
N GLY A 679 -6.17 6.88 -8.09
CA GLY A 679 -4.83 7.43 -7.92
C GLY A 679 -3.72 6.61 -8.59
N TYR A 680 -4.06 5.89 -9.67
CA TYR A 680 -3.12 5.16 -10.50
C TYR A 680 -2.95 5.86 -11.86
N PRO A 681 -1.74 5.95 -12.42
CA PRO A 681 -0.45 5.51 -11.87
C PRO A 681 0.19 6.57 -10.96
N LYS A 682 1.06 6.13 -10.06
CA LYS A 682 1.90 6.97 -9.18
C LYS A 682 3.32 7.13 -9.71
N THR A 683 3.75 6.23 -10.59
CA THR A 683 5.09 6.21 -11.19
C THR A 683 5.02 5.98 -12.70
N VAL A 684 6.10 6.28 -13.42
CA VAL A 684 6.17 6.04 -14.88
C VAL A 684 6.22 4.54 -15.21
N ALA A 685 6.74 3.70 -14.30
CA ALA A 685 6.68 2.25 -14.47
C ALA A 685 5.21 1.76 -14.41
N GLU A 686 4.43 2.24 -13.45
CA GLU A 686 3.00 1.94 -13.39
C GLU A 686 2.23 2.49 -14.59
N LEU A 687 2.63 3.64 -15.15
CA LEU A 687 2.03 4.13 -16.39
C LEU A 687 2.32 3.20 -17.58
N ALA A 688 3.52 2.65 -17.67
CA ALA A 688 3.87 1.64 -18.66
C ALA A 688 3.04 0.36 -18.46
N ASP A 689 2.87 -0.09 -17.21
CA ASP A 689 1.98 -1.21 -16.86
C ASP A 689 0.52 -0.91 -17.24
N ALA A 690 0.06 0.35 -17.10
CA ALA A 690 -1.26 0.77 -17.54
C ALA A 690 -1.42 0.66 -19.06
N ALA A 691 -0.41 1.10 -19.82
CA ALA A 691 -0.41 0.99 -21.28
C ALA A 691 -0.38 -0.48 -21.73
N ASP A 692 0.38 -1.33 -21.03
CA ASP A 692 0.37 -2.78 -21.25
C ASP A 692 -1.02 -3.36 -20.96
N LEU A 693 -1.60 -3.08 -19.78
CA LEU A 693 -2.95 -3.52 -19.40
C LEU A 693 -4.01 -3.09 -20.43
N TYR A 694 -3.90 -1.87 -20.95
CA TYR A 694 -4.78 -1.41 -22.02
C TYR A 694 -4.64 -2.31 -23.26
N SER A 695 -3.42 -2.54 -23.73
CA SER A 695 -3.17 -3.28 -24.98
C SER A 695 -3.46 -4.79 -24.86
N THR A 696 -3.05 -5.42 -23.76
CA THR A 696 -3.06 -6.87 -23.57
C THR A 696 -4.37 -7.38 -22.96
N ARG A 697 -5.05 -6.56 -22.15
CA ARG A 697 -6.31 -6.95 -21.48
C ARG A 697 -7.49 -6.17 -22.01
N VAL A 698 -7.49 -4.85 -21.91
CA VAL A 698 -8.68 -4.04 -22.22
C VAL A 698 -9.04 -4.13 -23.70
N ALA A 699 -8.11 -3.79 -24.58
CA ALA A 699 -8.32 -3.83 -26.02
C ALA A 699 -8.58 -5.26 -26.52
N ALA A 700 -7.94 -6.27 -25.91
CA ALA A 700 -8.18 -7.67 -26.23
C ALA A 700 -9.59 -8.13 -25.83
N GLY A 701 -10.06 -7.79 -24.62
CA GLY A 701 -11.41 -8.10 -24.15
C GLY A 701 -12.49 -7.44 -25.00
N LEU A 702 -12.26 -6.20 -25.44
CA LEU A 702 -13.18 -5.49 -26.35
C LEU A 702 -13.27 -6.14 -27.75
N LYS A 703 -12.28 -6.94 -28.18
CA LYS A 703 -12.37 -7.70 -29.44
C LYS A 703 -13.45 -8.78 -29.42
N ALA A 704 -13.91 -9.20 -28.24
CA ALA A 704 -15.01 -10.15 -28.12
C ALA A 704 -16.38 -9.54 -28.50
N ILE A 705 -16.48 -8.20 -28.62
CA ILE A 705 -17.72 -7.52 -29.01
C ILE A 705 -17.97 -7.71 -30.52
N PRO A 706 -19.07 -8.37 -30.93
CA PRO A 706 -19.33 -8.67 -32.35
C PRO A 706 -19.62 -7.44 -33.21
N ASP A 707 -20.19 -6.39 -32.64
CA ASP A 707 -20.50 -5.14 -33.35
C ASP A 707 -19.22 -4.32 -33.55
N ASP A 708 -18.75 -4.26 -34.81
CA ASP A 708 -17.53 -3.57 -35.22
C ASP A 708 -17.55 -2.07 -34.91
N THR A 709 -18.68 -1.39 -35.18
CA THR A 709 -18.81 0.06 -34.95
C THR A 709 -18.73 0.34 -33.46
N ARG A 710 -19.48 -0.43 -32.67
CA ARG A 710 -19.48 -0.35 -31.21
C ARG A 710 -18.09 -0.62 -30.64
N ARG A 711 -17.43 -1.67 -31.12
CA ARG A 711 -16.09 -2.06 -30.70
C ARG A 711 -15.08 -0.94 -30.95
N GLN A 712 -15.09 -0.31 -32.13
CA GLN A 712 -14.18 0.80 -32.43
C GLN A 712 -14.45 2.02 -31.54
N ASN A 713 -15.72 2.35 -31.29
CA ASN A 713 -16.09 3.44 -30.38
C ASN A 713 -15.61 3.18 -28.94
N LEU A 714 -15.75 1.95 -28.45
CA LEU A 714 -15.27 1.56 -27.13
C LEU A 714 -13.75 1.54 -27.03
N LEU A 715 -13.04 1.09 -28.08
CA LEU A 715 -11.58 1.13 -28.12
C LEU A 715 -11.05 2.57 -28.07
N ALA A 716 -11.72 3.50 -28.76
CA ALA A 716 -11.41 4.92 -28.72
C ALA A 716 -11.72 5.53 -27.34
N ALA A 717 -12.90 5.24 -26.77
CA ALA A 717 -13.30 5.72 -25.46
C ALA A 717 -12.38 5.19 -24.34
N ALA A 718 -11.96 3.92 -24.43
CA ALA A 718 -11.04 3.29 -23.49
C ALA A 718 -9.62 3.89 -23.54
N ARG A 719 -9.26 4.73 -24.51
CA ARG A 719 -8.02 5.51 -24.44
C ARG A 719 -8.11 6.69 -23.48
N ALA A 720 -9.29 7.26 -23.26
CA ALA A 720 -9.45 8.44 -22.42
C ALA A 720 -8.99 8.23 -20.95
N PRO A 721 -9.26 7.09 -20.28
CA PRO A 721 -8.66 6.79 -18.99
C PRO A 721 -7.12 6.79 -19.00
N LEU A 722 -6.47 6.21 -20.02
CA LEU A 722 -5.01 6.21 -20.15
C LEU A 722 -4.46 7.64 -20.33
N THR A 723 -5.14 8.47 -21.11
CA THR A 723 -4.82 9.89 -21.24
C THR A 723 -4.96 10.63 -19.90
N ARG A 724 -6.04 10.36 -19.13
CA ARG A 724 -6.22 10.92 -17.77
C ARG A 724 -5.12 10.48 -16.81
N MET A 725 -4.72 9.21 -16.86
CA MET A 725 -3.62 8.64 -16.08
C MET A 725 -2.30 9.37 -16.36
N TRP A 726 -1.95 9.54 -17.63
CA TRP A 726 -0.76 10.27 -18.05
C TRP A 726 -0.78 11.72 -17.54
N ILE A 727 -1.91 12.43 -17.72
CA ILE A 727 -2.07 13.82 -17.24
C ILE A 727 -1.98 13.91 -15.71
N GLY A 728 -2.59 12.97 -14.99
CA GLY A 728 -2.56 12.92 -13.54
C GLY A 728 -1.14 12.75 -13.01
N LEU A 729 -0.38 11.81 -13.60
CA LEU A 729 1.03 11.61 -13.28
C LEU A 729 1.89 12.82 -13.64
N ALA A 730 1.67 13.42 -14.82
CA ALA A 730 2.38 14.62 -15.28
C ALA A 730 2.17 15.84 -14.35
N LYS A 731 1.04 15.91 -13.64
CA LYS A 731 0.74 16.97 -12.66
C LYS A 731 1.26 16.67 -11.26
N SER A 732 1.76 15.46 -11.02
CA SER A 732 2.24 15.06 -9.70
C SER A 732 3.68 15.49 -9.45
N ASP A 733 4.03 15.70 -8.17
CA ASP A 733 5.39 16.07 -7.77
C ASP A 733 6.40 14.91 -7.91
N SER A 734 5.94 13.69 -8.20
CA SER A 734 6.81 12.52 -8.41
C SER A 734 7.56 12.55 -9.75
N VAL A 735 7.24 13.48 -10.65
CA VAL A 735 7.88 13.65 -11.96
C VAL A 735 8.71 14.93 -11.98
N SER A 736 9.80 14.95 -11.22
CA SER A 736 10.71 16.10 -11.12
C SER A 736 12.13 15.80 -11.61
N ASP A 737 12.56 14.54 -11.58
CA ASP A 737 13.89 14.16 -12.06
C ASP A 737 13.94 14.00 -13.60
N PRO A 738 15.10 14.26 -14.22
CA PRO A 738 15.25 14.18 -15.68
C PRO A 738 14.94 12.79 -16.26
N GLY A 739 15.26 11.71 -15.56
CA GLY A 739 15.08 10.35 -16.06
C GLY A 739 13.61 9.94 -16.12
N THR A 740 12.87 10.25 -15.06
CA THR A 740 11.42 10.00 -15.00
C THR A 740 10.66 10.85 -15.99
N LEU A 741 11.00 12.14 -16.12
CA LEU A 741 10.35 13.04 -17.06
C LEU A 741 10.59 12.63 -18.52
N ALA A 742 11.80 12.17 -18.87
CA ALA A 742 12.10 11.65 -20.20
C ALA A 742 11.21 10.45 -20.55
N LYS A 743 11.11 9.47 -19.65
CA LYS A 743 10.24 8.30 -19.83
C LYS A 743 8.76 8.67 -19.91
N LEU A 744 8.32 9.69 -19.14
CA LEU A 744 6.95 10.21 -19.22
C LEU A 744 6.68 10.78 -20.62
N PHE A 745 7.59 11.58 -21.17
CA PHE A 745 7.45 12.12 -22.52
C PHE A 745 7.50 11.05 -23.61
N ASP A 746 8.32 10.01 -23.45
CA ASP A 746 8.36 8.88 -24.38
C ASP A 746 7.04 8.07 -24.37
N ALA A 747 6.26 8.14 -23.28
CA ALA A 747 4.94 7.50 -23.18
C ALA A 747 3.77 8.32 -23.77
N MET A 748 4.01 9.57 -24.22
CA MET A 748 2.97 10.49 -24.69
C MET A 748 2.11 9.92 -25.83
N ASP A 749 2.76 9.43 -26.89
CA ASP A 749 2.07 8.91 -28.09
C ASP A 749 1.21 7.70 -27.74
N GLY A 750 1.74 6.78 -26.90
CA GLY A 750 1.00 5.62 -26.41
C GLY A 750 -0.22 5.98 -25.55
N CYS A 751 -0.20 7.15 -24.90
CA CYS A 751 -1.28 7.66 -24.07
C CYS A 751 -2.21 8.65 -24.81
N GLY A 752 -1.99 8.88 -26.11
CA GLY A 752 -2.79 9.80 -26.92
C GLY A 752 -2.60 11.28 -26.54
N ILE A 753 -1.42 11.67 -26.08
CA ILE A 753 -1.04 13.04 -25.75
C ILE A 753 -0.10 13.56 -26.84
N ALA A 754 -0.47 14.64 -27.52
CA ALA A 754 0.45 15.33 -28.44
C ALA A 754 1.27 16.40 -27.70
N ALA A 755 2.42 16.82 -28.25
CA ALA A 755 3.20 17.93 -27.68
C ALA A 755 2.38 19.24 -27.57
N SER A 756 1.48 19.48 -28.53
CA SER A 756 0.55 20.63 -28.51
C SER A 756 -0.49 20.57 -27.38
N ASP A 757 -0.72 19.40 -26.79
CA ASP A 757 -1.66 19.23 -25.68
C ASP A 757 -1.07 19.61 -24.32
N LEU A 758 0.26 19.66 -24.20
CA LEU A 758 0.92 19.84 -22.90
C LEU A 758 0.51 21.17 -22.24
N GLY A 759 0.52 22.26 -23.00
CA GLY A 759 0.16 23.58 -22.50
C GLY A 759 -1.31 23.67 -22.07
N SER A 760 -2.22 23.07 -22.84
CA SER A 760 -3.67 23.21 -22.64
C SER A 760 -4.28 22.17 -21.68
N LYS A 761 -3.77 20.92 -21.67
CA LYS A 761 -4.29 19.83 -20.83
C LYS A 761 -3.55 19.69 -19.49
N VAL A 762 -2.24 19.98 -19.47
CA VAL A 762 -1.40 19.85 -18.26
C VAL A 762 -1.13 21.22 -17.64
N GLY A 763 -0.54 22.12 -18.42
CA GLY A 763 -0.15 23.47 -18.03
C GLY A 763 1.12 23.93 -18.75
N PRO A 764 1.39 25.24 -18.76
CA PRO A 764 2.52 25.82 -19.49
C PRO A 764 3.89 25.28 -19.01
N PHE A 765 4.01 24.90 -17.74
CA PHE A 765 5.26 24.35 -17.19
C PHE A 765 5.67 23.03 -17.86
N MET A 766 4.70 22.19 -18.21
CA MET A 766 4.98 20.90 -18.84
C MET A 766 5.40 21.09 -20.30
N ALA A 767 4.80 22.06 -21.00
CA ALA A 767 5.23 22.46 -22.32
C ALA A 767 6.66 23.04 -22.31
N PHE A 768 6.99 23.88 -21.32
CA PHE A 768 8.36 24.36 -21.10
C PHE A 768 9.35 23.22 -20.85
N ASN A 769 9.01 22.29 -19.95
CA ASN A 769 9.84 21.12 -19.65
C ASN A 769 10.10 20.27 -20.89
N TYR A 770 9.07 20.03 -21.72
CA TYR A 770 9.20 19.31 -22.98
C TYR A 770 10.09 20.07 -23.98
N ALA A 771 9.87 21.37 -24.17
CA ALA A 771 10.69 22.19 -25.04
C ALA A 771 12.16 22.22 -24.59
N ARG A 772 12.41 22.30 -23.28
CA ARG A 772 13.74 22.25 -22.67
C ARG A 772 14.41 20.89 -22.82
N MET A 773 13.68 19.78 -22.68
CA MET A 773 14.25 18.44 -22.69
C MET A 773 14.45 17.87 -24.10
N LYS A 774 13.54 18.17 -25.04
CA LYS A 774 13.57 17.58 -26.40
C LYS A 774 14.01 18.60 -27.45
N ALA A 775 13.37 19.77 -27.49
CA ALA A 775 13.56 20.71 -28.59
C ALA A 775 14.87 21.50 -28.49
N LEU A 776 15.21 22.02 -27.30
CA LEU A 776 16.43 22.81 -27.11
C LEU A 776 17.70 21.95 -27.33
N PRO A 777 17.84 20.74 -26.78
CA PRO A 777 18.97 19.86 -27.08
C PRO A 777 19.13 19.55 -28.56
N ALA A 778 18.04 19.31 -29.29
CA ALA A 778 18.10 19.07 -30.73
C ALA A 778 18.60 20.30 -31.51
N ASP A 779 18.25 21.52 -31.08
CA ASP A 779 18.76 22.75 -31.71
C ASP A 779 20.23 23.02 -31.36
N ILE A 780 20.66 22.71 -30.13
CA ILE A 780 22.07 22.82 -29.71
C ILE A 780 22.94 21.77 -30.42
N GLU A 781 22.41 20.56 -30.64
CA GLU A 781 23.11 19.51 -31.39
C GLU A 781 23.36 19.92 -32.84
N LYS A 782 22.43 20.63 -33.48
CA LYS A 782 22.66 21.21 -34.82
C LYS A 782 23.81 22.23 -34.80
N VAL A 783 23.88 23.09 -33.79
CA VAL A 783 25.00 24.03 -33.64
C VAL A 783 26.33 23.29 -33.49
N ARG A 784 26.36 22.21 -32.68
CA ARG A 784 27.54 21.35 -32.52
C ARG A 784 28.01 20.78 -33.86
N GLN A 785 27.08 20.30 -34.68
CA GLN A 785 27.38 19.71 -36.00
C GLN A 785 27.82 20.75 -37.03
N GLN A 786 27.32 21.99 -36.95
CA GLN A 786 27.57 23.05 -37.94
C GLN A 786 28.85 23.85 -37.69
N SER A 787 29.39 23.87 -36.47
CA SER A 787 30.57 24.68 -36.13
C SER A 787 31.54 23.96 -35.18
N PRO A 788 32.03 22.75 -35.52
CA PRO A 788 32.71 21.88 -34.55
C PRO A 788 34.04 22.42 -33.99
N ALA A 789 34.72 23.34 -34.69
CA ALA A 789 36.08 23.77 -34.36
C ALA A 789 36.22 25.23 -33.87
N ASP A 790 35.17 26.05 -33.94
CA ASP A 790 35.22 27.46 -33.51
C ASP A 790 34.28 27.69 -32.31
N PRO A 791 34.81 27.73 -31.07
CA PRO A 791 34.03 27.97 -29.87
C PRO A 791 33.29 29.31 -29.88
N LYS A 792 33.87 30.35 -30.50
CA LYS A 792 33.26 31.68 -30.56
C LYS A 792 32.06 31.68 -31.51
N ALA A 793 32.19 31.03 -32.67
CA ALA A 793 31.07 30.81 -33.58
C ALA A 793 29.98 29.94 -32.95
N GLN A 794 30.34 28.86 -32.23
CA GLN A 794 29.37 28.06 -31.49
C GLN A 794 28.63 28.88 -30.44
N VAL A 795 29.32 29.70 -29.64
CA VAL A 795 28.69 30.54 -28.62
C VAL A 795 27.71 31.54 -29.26
N ALA A 796 28.08 32.17 -30.38
CA ALA A 796 27.18 33.06 -31.12
C ALA A 796 25.93 32.32 -31.65
N ALA A 797 26.10 31.13 -32.22
CA ALA A 797 25.00 30.32 -32.73
C ALA A 797 24.09 29.80 -31.59
N ILE A 798 24.67 29.39 -30.45
CA ILE A 798 23.93 29.03 -29.24
C ILE A 798 23.11 30.23 -28.73
N ALA A 799 23.70 31.43 -28.72
CA ALA A 799 23.00 32.63 -28.29
C ALA A 799 21.72 32.85 -29.11
N ASP A 800 21.79 32.66 -30.43
CA ASP A 800 20.63 32.77 -31.31
C ASP A 800 19.59 31.67 -31.10
N VAL A 801 20.03 30.42 -30.81
CA VAL A 801 19.11 29.33 -30.41
C VAL A 801 18.39 29.68 -29.11
N LEU A 802 19.09 30.21 -28.11
CA LEU A 802 18.49 30.58 -26.83
C LEU A 802 17.51 31.75 -26.96
N LYS A 803 17.82 32.78 -27.76
CA LYS A 803 16.87 33.85 -28.07
C LYS A 803 15.57 33.31 -28.68
N LYS A 804 15.67 32.40 -29.66
CA LYS A 804 14.52 31.75 -30.29
C LYS A 804 13.75 30.86 -29.32
N PHE A 805 14.46 30.14 -28.44
CA PHE A 805 13.85 29.32 -27.39
C PHE A 805 12.97 30.17 -26.46
N TRP A 806 13.48 31.30 -25.98
CA TRP A 806 12.73 32.20 -25.10
C TRP A 806 11.57 32.94 -25.77
N GLN A 807 11.56 33.04 -27.10
CA GLN A 807 10.45 33.62 -27.86
C GLN A 807 9.27 32.66 -28.02
N ARG A 808 9.42 31.37 -27.70
CA ARG A 808 8.31 30.41 -27.75
C ARG A 808 7.27 30.76 -26.68
N PRO A 809 5.96 30.80 -27.01
CA PRO A 809 4.90 31.16 -26.05
C PRO A 809 4.94 30.33 -24.75
N GLU A 810 5.29 29.05 -24.85
CA GLU A 810 5.41 28.15 -23.71
C GLU A 810 6.66 28.38 -22.85
N CYS A 811 7.70 29.07 -23.37
CA CYS A 811 8.95 29.33 -22.66
C CYS A 811 9.04 30.73 -22.07
N ALA A 812 8.46 31.74 -22.72
CA ALA A 812 8.54 33.14 -22.33
C ALA A 812 8.18 33.42 -20.85
N PRO A 813 7.10 32.82 -20.28
CA PRO A 813 6.74 33.07 -18.88
C PRO A 813 7.80 32.59 -17.87
N PHE A 814 8.64 31.64 -18.25
CA PHE A 814 9.61 31.01 -17.34
C PHE A 814 10.99 31.67 -17.34
N LYS A 815 11.24 32.65 -18.23
CA LYS A 815 12.49 33.43 -18.21
C LYS A 815 12.64 34.25 -16.92
N SER A 816 11.56 34.56 -16.21
CA SER A 816 11.58 35.27 -14.92
C SER A 816 11.16 34.41 -13.72
N ASN A 817 11.00 33.09 -13.90
CA ASN A 817 10.54 32.21 -12.83
C ASN A 817 11.65 31.98 -11.78
N LYS A 818 11.34 32.13 -10.49
CA LYS A 818 12.30 32.00 -9.38
C LYS A 818 12.88 30.60 -9.24
N ALA A 819 12.07 29.55 -9.43
CA ALA A 819 12.54 28.17 -9.36
C ALA A 819 13.56 27.83 -10.46
N GLN A 820 13.57 28.61 -11.55
CA GLN A 820 14.52 28.48 -12.66
C GLN A 820 15.55 29.62 -12.71
N ALA A 821 15.61 30.50 -11.72
CA ALA A 821 16.48 31.68 -11.75
C ALA A 821 17.95 31.32 -11.98
N GLU A 822 18.43 30.22 -11.39
CA GLU A 822 19.79 29.76 -11.60
C GLU A 822 20.03 29.25 -13.03
N LEU A 823 19.12 28.43 -13.57
CA LEU A 823 19.22 27.96 -14.95
C LEU A 823 19.17 29.14 -15.92
N VAL A 824 18.19 30.03 -15.76
CA VAL A 824 18.06 31.25 -16.58
C VAL A 824 19.33 32.06 -16.52
N ARG A 825 19.89 32.32 -15.32
CA ARG A 825 21.16 33.06 -15.17
C ARG A 825 22.29 32.38 -15.94
N LYS A 826 22.39 31.04 -15.90
CA LYS A 826 23.42 30.30 -16.64
C LYS A 826 23.18 30.35 -18.16
N LEU A 827 21.93 30.23 -18.62
CA LEU A 827 21.56 30.34 -20.05
C LEU A 827 21.77 31.76 -20.58
N GLN A 828 21.45 32.77 -19.79
CA GLN A 828 21.61 34.20 -20.14
C GLN A 828 23.07 34.54 -20.48
N ARG A 829 24.05 33.89 -19.83
CA ARG A 829 25.46 34.05 -20.19
C ARG A 829 25.77 33.57 -21.61
N TYR A 830 25.24 32.42 -22.01
CA TYR A 830 25.36 31.94 -23.38
C TYR A 830 24.60 32.87 -24.36
N GLU A 831 23.42 33.37 -23.96
CA GLU A 831 22.64 34.35 -24.75
C GLU A 831 23.39 35.68 -24.98
N GLU A 832 24.21 36.11 -24.02
CA GLU A 832 25.07 37.30 -24.11
C GLU A 832 26.41 37.06 -24.83
N GLY A 833 26.66 35.83 -25.29
CA GLY A 833 27.92 35.45 -25.90
C GLY A 833 29.09 35.25 -24.90
N LYS A 834 28.79 35.17 -23.60
CA LYS A 834 29.76 35.04 -22.50
C LYS A 834 29.86 33.58 -22.05
N GLY A 835 30.42 32.72 -22.90
CA GLY A 835 30.62 31.29 -22.62
C GLY A 835 31.80 30.96 -21.69
N SER A 836 32.61 31.94 -21.26
CA SER A 836 33.79 31.78 -20.42
C SER A 836 33.52 32.10 -18.95
N VAL A 837 34.36 31.59 -18.03
CA VAL A 837 34.38 31.93 -16.60
C VAL A 837 34.55 33.44 -16.45
N ASP A 838 33.80 34.05 -15.52
CA ASP A 838 34.03 35.45 -15.15
C ASP A 838 35.05 35.48 -14.01
N PHE A 839 36.33 35.56 -14.38
CA PHE A 839 37.44 35.55 -13.43
C PHE A 839 37.46 36.74 -12.47
N ALA A 840 36.68 37.80 -12.73
CA ALA A 840 36.49 38.90 -11.78
C ALA A 840 35.62 38.50 -10.57
N THR A 841 34.88 37.39 -10.67
CA THR A 841 33.90 36.95 -9.64
C THR A 841 34.26 35.64 -8.95
N VAL A 842 35.35 34.98 -9.36
CA VAL A 842 35.81 33.70 -8.80
C VAL A 842 37.26 33.79 -8.37
N GLY A 843 37.68 32.88 -7.48
CA GLY A 843 39.06 32.83 -7.00
C GLY A 843 39.50 34.16 -6.39
N PRO A 844 40.72 34.63 -6.68
CA PRO A 844 41.19 35.94 -6.24
C PRO A 844 40.32 37.12 -6.72
N GLY A 845 39.66 37.02 -7.86
CA GLY A 845 38.75 38.06 -8.36
C GLY A 845 37.64 38.39 -7.37
N ALA A 846 37.09 37.38 -6.70
CA ALA A 846 36.07 37.55 -5.66
C ALA A 846 36.56 38.37 -4.45
N GLN A 847 37.88 38.47 -4.25
CA GLN A 847 38.52 39.29 -3.21
C GLN A 847 39.11 40.61 -3.76
N GLY A 848 38.61 41.05 -4.92
CA GLY A 848 38.99 42.31 -5.56
C GLY A 848 40.37 42.30 -6.22
N TRP A 849 40.92 41.12 -6.53
CA TRP A 849 42.11 41.04 -7.37
C TRP A 849 41.73 41.34 -8.83
N GLN A 850 42.60 42.06 -9.53
CA GLN A 850 42.38 42.32 -10.95
C GLN A 850 42.86 41.11 -11.76
N ALA A 851 41.94 40.42 -12.42
CA ALA A 851 42.27 39.40 -13.40
C ALA A 851 42.79 40.06 -14.68
N ALA A 852 43.96 39.66 -15.15
CA ALA A 852 44.39 39.93 -16.52
C ALA A 852 43.43 39.21 -17.48
N THR A 853 43.39 39.64 -18.74
CA THR A 853 42.70 38.89 -19.77
C THR A 853 43.27 37.47 -19.77
N PRO A 854 42.46 36.44 -19.49
CA PRO A 854 42.93 35.06 -19.57
C PRO A 854 43.42 34.79 -20.99
N ASP A 855 44.25 33.76 -21.18
CA ASP A 855 44.54 33.31 -22.54
C ASP A 855 43.25 32.93 -23.30
N ASP A 856 43.34 32.80 -24.62
CA ASP A 856 42.18 32.57 -25.49
C ASP A 856 41.35 31.33 -25.09
N GLU A 857 41.93 30.44 -24.28
CA GLU A 857 41.35 29.18 -23.82
C GLU A 857 40.89 29.19 -22.35
N GLY A 858 41.19 30.25 -21.58
CA GLY A 858 40.96 30.27 -20.14
C GLY A 858 41.73 29.20 -19.38
N VAL A 859 42.83 28.69 -19.95
CA VAL A 859 43.71 27.69 -19.33
C VAL A 859 44.58 28.38 -18.29
N ARG A 860 45.02 29.60 -18.59
CA ARG A 860 45.84 30.43 -17.71
C ARG A 860 45.12 31.71 -17.32
N VAL A 861 45.20 32.04 -16.04
CA VAL A 861 44.73 33.33 -15.52
C VAL A 861 45.73 33.91 -14.54
N THR A 862 46.09 35.17 -14.72
CA THR A 862 46.96 35.91 -13.80
C THR A 862 46.14 36.97 -13.07
N TYR A 863 46.27 37.00 -11.76
CA TYR A 863 45.65 37.98 -10.88
C TYR A 863 46.70 38.92 -10.33
N SER A 864 46.37 40.20 -10.16
CA SER A 864 47.27 41.19 -9.53
C SER A 864 46.57 41.99 -8.44
N LYS A 865 47.29 42.29 -7.35
CA LYS A 865 46.83 43.16 -6.26
C LYS A 865 48.02 43.71 -5.49
N GLY A 866 48.10 45.04 -5.38
CA GLY A 866 49.11 45.71 -4.55
C GLY A 866 50.57 45.40 -4.92
N GLY A 867 50.86 45.24 -6.21
CA GLY A 867 52.22 44.92 -6.70
C GLY A 867 52.57 43.43 -6.73
N SER A 868 51.76 42.56 -6.13
CA SER A 868 51.89 41.11 -6.22
C SER A 868 51.05 40.54 -7.35
N SER A 869 51.51 39.42 -7.91
CA SER A 869 50.83 38.67 -8.97
C SER A 869 50.75 37.18 -8.65
N LEU A 870 49.63 36.56 -9.03
CA LEU A 870 49.38 35.13 -8.88
C LEU A 870 48.91 34.56 -10.21
N THR A 871 49.67 33.62 -10.77
CA THR A 871 49.29 32.92 -12.00
C THR A 871 48.73 31.55 -11.63
N PHE A 872 47.59 31.20 -12.24
CA PHE A 872 46.96 29.90 -12.08
C PHE A 872 46.83 29.20 -13.43
N LEU A 873 47.05 27.89 -13.41
CA LEU A 873 46.77 26.98 -14.52
C LEU A 873 45.59 26.10 -14.18
N ARG A 874 44.73 25.89 -15.18
CA ARG A 874 43.66 24.92 -15.10
C ARG A 874 44.24 23.50 -15.10
N ILE A 875 43.82 22.70 -14.12
CA ILE A 875 44.29 21.32 -13.94
C ILE A 875 43.18 20.29 -14.09
N THR A 876 41.93 20.70 -14.29
CA THR A 876 40.80 19.76 -14.38
C THR A 876 40.63 19.19 -15.79
N PRO A 877 40.23 17.91 -15.92
CA PRO A 877 39.79 17.34 -17.19
C PRO A 877 38.72 18.20 -17.87
N GLU A 878 38.60 18.11 -19.20
CA GLU A 878 37.65 18.89 -19.98
C GLU A 878 36.18 18.69 -19.55
N ASP A 879 35.85 17.51 -19.01
CA ASP A 879 34.50 17.06 -18.65
C ASP A 879 34.10 17.35 -17.19
N ALA A 880 35.00 17.92 -16.38
CA ALA A 880 34.70 18.28 -15.01
C ALA A 880 33.64 19.41 -14.94
N SER A 881 32.62 19.25 -14.08
CA SER A 881 31.52 20.22 -13.93
C SER A 881 31.95 21.58 -13.36
N ALA A 882 33.09 21.62 -12.68
CA ALA A 882 33.77 22.83 -12.25
C ALA A 882 35.22 22.74 -12.68
N ALA A 883 35.78 23.86 -13.16
CA ALA A 883 37.20 23.90 -13.45
C ALA A 883 37.98 24.23 -12.18
N THR A 884 38.97 23.41 -11.83
CA THR A 884 39.97 23.76 -10.82
C THR A 884 41.16 24.44 -11.47
N TYR A 885 41.58 25.53 -10.85
CA TYR A 885 42.79 26.30 -11.14
C TYR A 885 43.75 26.16 -9.97
N LEU A 886 45.01 25.84 -10.26
CA LEU A 886 46.07 25.70 -9.28
C LEU A 886 47.16 26.74 -9.56
N ALA A 887 47.68 27.38 -8.52
CA ALA A 887 48.76 28.34 -8.64
C ALA A 887 50.01 27.65 -9.24
N THR A 888 50.68 28.37 -10.15
CA THR A 888 51.89 27.88 -10.83
C THR A 888 53.12 27.88 -9.93
N THR A 889 53.08 28.62 -8.83
CA THR A 889 54.17 28.80 -7.87
C THR A 889 53.70 28.48 -6.46
N GLU A 890 54.66 28.23 -5.57
CA GLU A 890 54.42 28.10 -4.14
C GLU A 890 54.00 29.47 -3.54
N MET A 891 53.39 29.48 -2.35
CA MET A 891 53.12 30.72 -1.63
C MET A 891 54.44 31.36 -1.19
N THR A 892 54.69 32.61 -1.58
CA THR A 892 55.92 33.32 -1.21
C THR A 892 55.79 34.06 0.13
N VAL A 893 56.91 34.33 0.80
CA VAL A 893 56.95 35.12 2.03
C VAL A 893 56.31 36.50 1.84
N GLY A 894 56.62 37.19 0.74
CA GLY A 894 56.11 38.52 0.45
C GLY A 894 54.60 38.55 0.25
N LEU A 895 54.06 37.59 -0.51
CA LEU A 895 52.62 37.49 -0.73
C LEU A 895 51.89 37.08 0.56
N PHE A 896 52.44 36.14 1.33
CA PHE A 896 51.85 35.75 2.60
C PHE A 896 51.78 36.92 3.58
N ALA A 897 52.86 37.70 3.70
CA ALA A 897 52.89 38.91 4.52
C ALA A 897 51.85 39.95 4.09
N GLN A 898 51.58 40.06 2.78
CA GLN A 898 50.54 40.94 2.25
C GLN A 898 49.11 40.45 2.55
N LEU A 899 48.88 39.13 2.48
CA LEU A 899 47.56 38.52 2.66
C LEU A 899 47.14 38.43 4.12
N MET A 900 48.09 38.26 5.03
CA MET A 900 47.81 38.09 6.46
C MET A 900 47.57 39.44 7.13
N PRO A 901 46.36 39.72 7.65
CA PRO A 901 46.10 40.96 8.37
C PRO A 901 46.98 41.06 9.61
N ALA A 902 47.57 42.25 9.86
CA ALA A 902 48.43 42.50 11.02
C ALA A 902 47.75 42.17 12.37
N ALA A 903 46.42 42.19 12.44
CA ALA A 903 45.64 41.87 13.64
C ALA A 903 45.43 40.36 13.87
N ASP A 904 45.51 39.53 12.82
CA ASP A 904 45.17 38.10 12.87
C ASP A 904 46.41 37.21 12.83
N ALA A 905 47.48 37.63 12.13
CA ALA A 905 48.75 36.92 12.10
C ALA A 905 49.30 36.61 13.51
N PRO A 906 49.28 37.55 14.48
CA PRO A 906 49.80 37.30 15.82
C PRO A 906 49.00 36.30 16.66
N LYS A 907 47.71 36.10 16.35
CA LYS A 907 46.80 35.20 17.09
C LYS A 907 46.86 33.76 16.60
N LEU A 908 47.20 33.57 15.33
CA LEU A 908 47.34 32.24 14.73
C LEU A 908 48.76 31.69 14.86
N MET A 909 49.75 32.59 14.86
CA MET A 909 51.15 32.23 15.00
C MET A 909 51.64 32.35 16.46
N THR A 910 50.72 32.34 17.45
CA THR A 910 51.01 32.70 18.85
C THR A 910 52.08 31.83 19.52
N ALA A 911 52.22 30.57 19.10
CA ALA A 911 53.30 29.68 19.56
C ALA A 911 54.69 30.15 19.07
N GLN A 912 54.78 30.66 17.84
CA GLN A 912 55.99 31.23 17.25
C GLN A 912 56.23 32.69 17.65
N ARG A 913 55.19 33.39 18.11
CA ARG A 913 55.25 34.81 18.53
C ARG A 913 55.97 35.00 19.88
N ARG A 914 56.04 33.98 20.73
CA ARG A 914 56.76 34.05 22.03
C ARG A 914 58.27 34.21 21.86
N GLU A 915 58.73 34.19 20.64
CA GLU A 915 60.12 34.10 20.29
C GLU A 915 60.52 35.37 19.56
N SER A 916 60.98 36.37 20.32
CA SER A 916 61.74 37.47 19.73
C SER A 916 63.00 36.90 19.05
N ALA A 917 63.70 37.62 18.16
CA ALA A 917 64.89 37.09 17.49
C ALA A 917 65.92 36.37 18.43
N PRO A 918 66.13 36.77 19.71
CA PRO A 918 66.93 36.01 20.67
C PRO A 918 66.33 34.68 21.17
N ASP A 919 65.00 34.52 21.10
CA ASP A 919 64.23 33.41 21.67
C ASP A 919 63.66 32.44 20.61
N ASP A 920 63.97 32.63 19.32
CA ASP A 920 63.49 31.76 18.21
C ASP A 920 63.96 30.31 18.38
N ARG A 921 63.00 29.44 18.68
CA ARG A 921 63.17 28.01 18.87
C ARG A 921 62.82 27.23 17.61
N ARG A 922 62.65 27.86 16.47
CA ARG A 922 62.62 27.13 15.21
C ARG A 922 64.02 26.55 14.94
N GLU A 923 64.06 25.25 14.69
CA GLU A 923 65.28 24.53 14.31
C GLU A 923 65.17 24.17 12.85
N GLY A 924 66.17 24.46 12.03
CA GLY A 924 66.12 24.23 10.59
C GLY A 924 66.10 25.52 9.78
N PRO A 925 66.18 25.41 8.45
CA PRO A 925 66.09 26.55 7.54
C PRO A 925 64.76 27.29 7.70
N ARG A 926 64.78 28.61 7.88
CA ARG A 926 63.60 29.49 7.96
C ARG A 926 63.67 30.56 6.88
N THR A 927 62.50 30.90 6.32
CA THR A 927 62.40 31.86 5.21
C THR A 927 61.95 33.25 5.68
N TRP A 928 61.44 33.36 6.90
CA TRP A 928 60.89 34.59 7.46
C TRP A 928 61.13 34.71 8.97
N GLU A 929 61.07 35.94 9.45
CA GLU A 929 61.15 36.28 10.87
C GLU A 929 60.17 37.40 11.24
N TRP A 930 60.02 37.61 12.55
CA TRP A 930 59.20 38.69 13.07
C TRP A 930 60.00 39.97 13.19
N GLU A 931 59.56 41.01 12.50
CA GLU A 931 60.04 42.39 12.68
C GLU A 931 58.85 43.31 12.94
N ASN A 932 58.79 43.94 14.11
CA ASN A 932 57.71 44.87 14.48
C ASN A 932 56.28 44.32 14.28
N ASN A 933 56.02 43.08 14.73
CA ASN A 933 54.75 42.33 14.50
C ASN A 933 54.41 42.07 13.02
N SER A 934 55.36 42.27 12.11
CA SER A 934 55.20 41.96 10.69
C SER A 934 56.07 40.77 10.32
N ILE A 935 55.62 40.02 9.32
CA ILE A 935 56.40 38.94 8.71
C ILE A 935 57.29 39.59 7.66
N VAL A 936 58.61 39.45 7.83
CA VAL A 936 59.60 39.90 6.85
C VAL A 936 60.46 38.72 6.42
N PRO A 937 61.06 38.74 5.22
CA PRO A 937 62.06 37.73 4.84
C PRO A 937 63.15 37.68 5.90
N ALA A 938 63.54 36.47 6.30
CA ALA A 938 64.59 36.30 7.29
C ALA A 938 65.88 36.85 6.69
N SER A 939 66.42 37.91 7.29
CA SER A 939 67.55 38.63 6.71
C SER A 939 68.56 39.00 7.78
N VAL A 940 69.81 39.21 7.39
CA VAL A 940 70.81 39.74 8.31
C VAL A 940 70.47 41.22 8.59
N PRO A 941 70.25 41.62 9.86
CA PRO A 941 69.90 42.98 10.22
C PRO A 941 70.87 44.01 9.61
N PRO A 942 70.39 45.18 9.13
CA PRO A 942 71.22 46.17 8.45
C PRO A 942 72.37 46.72 9.31
N ASP A 943 72.19 46.81 10.63
CA ASP A 943 73.19 47.26 11.60
C ASP A 943 74.34 46.25 11.78
N GLN A 944 74.07 44.95 11.56
CA GLN A 944 75.08 43.89 11.55
C GLN A 944 75.90 43.85 10.26
N ARG A 945 75.43 44.45 9.15
CA ARG A 945 76.19 44.61 7.90
C ARG A 945 77.23 45.73 7.97
N ALA A 946 77.07 46.68 8.88
CA ALA A 946 77.77 47.98 8.84
C ALA A 946 78.99 48.11 9.77
N ASN A 947 79.35 47.09 10.55
CA ASN A 947 80.49 47.22 11.47
C ASN A 947 81.84 47.11 10.72
N LYS A 948 82.56 48.24 10.61
CA LYS A 948 83.79 48.48 9.81
C LYS A 948 85.00 47.60 10.10
N ALA A 949 84.92 46.64 11.03
CA ALA A 949 86.06 45.80 11.42
C ALA A 949 86.23 44.53 10.55
N GLY A 950 85.43 44.35 9.50
CA GLY A 950 85.69 43.33 8.46
C GLY A 950 85.59 41.87 8.90
N ASN A 951 85.08 41.57 10.10
CA ASN A 951 85.14 40.21 10.65
C ASN A 951 83.78 39.57 10.99
N TRP A 952 82.64 40.23 10.72
CA TRP A 952 81.31 39.75 11.12
C TRP A 952 80.39 39.40 9.94
N ALA A 953 80.94 39.26 8.72
CA ALA A 953 80.19 38.79 7.54
C ALA A 953 79.74 37.31 7.64
N MET A 954 80.01 36.64 8.76
CA MET A 954 79.45 35.35 9.15
C MET A 954 78.34 35.55 10.19
N ALA A 955 77.34 36.37 9.87
CA ALA A 955 76.05 36.35 10.54
C ALA A 955 75.42 34.98 10.21
N TRP A 956 75.69 34.05 11.11
CA TRP A 956 75.46 32.61 11.04
C TRP A 956 74.20 32.21 10.26
N GLY A 957 74.41 31.48 9.16
CA GLY A 957 73.35 30.93 8.32
C GLY A 957 72.78 31.86 7.25
N ASN A 958 73.31 33.08 7.07
CA ASN A 958 72.82 34.03 6.06
C ASN A 958 71.29 34.26 6.09
N GLY A 959 70.70 34.30 7.29
CA GLY A 959 69.25 34.44 7.52
C GLY A 959 68.48 33.12 7.64
N TRP A 960 69.04 32.00 7.16
CA TRP A 960 68.37 30.69 7.17
C TRP A 960 68.24 30.06 8.56
N PHE A 961 69.06 30.42 9.54
CA PHE A 961 68.99 29.84 10.89
C PHE A 961 68.79 30.91 11.95
N ALA A 962 68.05 30.56 13.01
CA ALA A 962 68.01 31.36 14.23
C ALA A 962 69.31 31.14 15.04
N LEU A 963 70.03 32.22 15.32
CA LEU A 963 71.26 32.21 16.11
C LEU A 963 70.95 31.94 17.58
N ARG A 964 71.14 30.69 18.03
CA ARG A 964 70.89 30.30 19.43
C ARG A 964 72.13 30.29 20.33
N ASP A 965 73.33 30.09 19.78
CA ASP A 965 74.57 30.02 20.57
C ASP A 965 75.50 31.22 20.29
N PRO A 966 75.62 32.18 21.23
CA PRO A 966 76.57 33.28 21.14
C PRO A 966 78.01 32.80 20.92
N ALA A 967 78.38 31.60 21.39
CA ALA A 967 79.73 31.07 21.27
C ALA A 967 80.17 30.88 19.82
N MET A 968 79.26 30.48 18.93
CA MET A 968 79.60 30.26 17.53
C MET A 968 79.84 31.58 16.79
N ARG A 969 79.05 32.60 17.12
CA ARG A 969 79.26 33.98 16.69
C ARG A 969 80.59 34.53 17.23
N ASP A 970 80.83 34.36 18.53
CA ASP A 970 81.98 34.94 19.22
C ASP A 970 83.31 34.26 18.81
N GLN A 971 83.27 33.02 18.32
CA GLN A 971 84.44 32.27 17.83
C GLN A 971 84.63 32.34 16.30
N GLY A 972 83.72 32.99 15.56
CA GLY A 972 83.82 33.10 14.10
C GLY A 972 83.78 31.75 13.38
N ILE A 973 83.07 30.76 13.93
CA ILE A 973 82.88 29.47 13.26
C ILE A 973 81.96 29.70 12.04
N PRO A 974 82.32 29.28 10.83
CA PRO A 974 81.42 29.43 9.68
C PRO A 974 80.20 28.52 9.85
N ALA A 975 79.03 28.97 9.40
CA ALA A 975 77.81 28.16 9.44
C ALA A 975 77.79 27.07 8.37
N TYR A 976 78.60 27.23 7.31
CA TYR A 976 78.68 26.35 6.15
C TYR A 976 80.14 25.91 5.92
N PRO A 977 80.39 24.72 5.38
CA PRO A 977 81.74 24.33 4.96
C PRO A 977 82.23 25.23 3.82
N ALA A 978 83.53 25.51 3.79
CA ALA A 978 84.15 26.42 2.81
C ALA A 978 84.04 25.93 1.35
N THR A 979 83.72 24.65 1.16
CA THR A 979 83.52 23.98 -0.12
C THR A 979 82.12 24.19 -0.70
N LEU A 980 81.13 24.57 0.11
CA LEU A 980 79.80 24.92 -0.37
C LEU A 980 79.72 26.38 -0.83
N LYS A 981 78.96 26.60 -1.90
CA LYS A 981 78.51 27.94 -2.28
C LYS A 981 77.60 28.46 -1.17
N LEU A 982 77.90 29.65 -0.65
CA LEU A 982 77.06 30.30 0.36
C LEU A 982 75.64 30.48 -0.20
N PRO A 983 74.59 29.98 0.46
CA PRO A 983 73.21 30.15 -0.01
C PRO A 983 72.83 31.62 0.06
N ASP A 984 72.14 32.13 -0.95
CA ASP A 984 71.57 33.49 -0.93
C ASP A 984 70.57 33.63 0.22
N PRO A 985 70.45 34.82 0.85
CA PRO A 985 69.51 34.99 1.96
C PRO A 985 68.07 34.89 1.46
N PRO A 986 67.11 34.47 2.31
CA PRO A 986 65.69 34.49 1.96
C PRO A 986 65.23 35.87 1.46
N THR A 987 64.38 35.86 0.44
CA THR A 987 63.82 37.05 -0.22
C THR A 987 62.30 37.05 -0.11
N PRO A 988 61.60 38.15 -0.45
CA PRO A 988 60.14 38.12 -0.55
C PRO A 988 59.60 37.07 -1.53
N GLN A 989 60.41 36.60 -2.48
CA GLN A 989 60.07 35.58 -3.48
C GLN A 989 60.38 34.16 -3.00
N THR A 990 61.09 33.97 -1.89
CA THR A 990 61.32 32.64 -1.32
C THR A 990 59.99 32.04 -0.86
N PRO A 991 59.73 30.74 -1.07
CA PRO A 991 58.51 30.10 -0.59
C PRO A 991 58.42 30.17 0.93
N ILE A 992 57.21 30.31 1.44
CA ILE A 992 56.99 30.39 2.89
C ILE A 992 57.02 28.99 3.51
N ASN A 993 57.76 28.85 4.61
CA ASN A 993 57.79 27.67 5.46
C ASN A 993 57.41 28.02 6.91
N TYR A 994 57.42 27.07 7.83
CA TYR A 994 56.98 27.27 9.23
C TYR A 994 55.59 27.90 9.34
N VAL A 995 54.70 27.54 8.43
CA VAL A 995 53.28 27.93 8.52
C VAL A 995 52.51 26.66 8.84
N GLY A 996 51.64 26.70 9.85
CA GLY A 996 50.74 25.58 10.14
C GLY A 996 49.55 25.53 9.16
N PRO A 997 48.77 24.44 9.15
CA PRO A 997 47.60 24.33 8.27
C PRO A 997 46.57 25.47 8.43
N ALA A 998 46.35 25.94 9.66
CA ALA A 998 45.40 27.02 9.95
C ALA A 998 45.79 28.38 9.31
N PRO A 999 46.99 28.92 9.55
CA PRO A 999 47.42 30.14 8.88
C PRO A 999 47.57 29.97 7.34
N ALA A 1000 47.94 28.78 6.84
CA ALA A 1000 47.96 28.51 5.41
C ALA A 1000 46.56 28.62 4.79
N LEU A 1001 45.57 27.96 5.40
CA LEU A 1001 44.18 28.03 4.93
C LEU A 1001 43.62 29.45 5.06
N LEU A 1002 43.91 30.19 6.14
CA LEU A 1002 43.46 31.57 6.27
C LEU A 1002 44.03 32.47 5.16
N ALA A 1003 45.33 32.37 4.87
CA ALA A 1003 45.95 33.12 3.77
C ALA A 1003 45.31 32.75 2.42
N ALA A 1004 45.04 31.47 2.18
CA ALA A 1004 44.33 31.03 0.99
C ALA A 1004 42.93 31.68 0.89
N ARG A 1005 42.17 31.73 1.99
CA ARG A 1005 40.86 32.38 2.05
C ARG A 1005 40.94 33.89 1.79
N ALA A 1006 41.92 34.57 2.36
CA ALA A 1006 42.17 35.99 2.12
C ALA A 1006 42.48 36.29 0.64
N ALA A 1007 43.10 35.33 -0.06
CA ALA A 1007 43.33 35.38 -1.50
C ALA A 1007 42.12 34.91 -2.34
N GLY A 1008 40.96 34.59 -1.75
CA GLY A 1008 39.79 34.08 -2.47
C GLY A 1008 39.95 32.64 -2.94
N CYS A 1009 40.90 31.92 -2.36
CA CYS A 1009 41.31 30.57 -2.71
C CYS A 1009 41.05 29.59 -1.56
N ARG A 1010 41.53 28.36 -1.75
CA ARG A 1010 41.63 27.27 -0.77
C ARG A 1010 42.97 26.55 -0.94
N LEU A 1011 43.24 25.57 -0.09
CA LEU A 1011 44.31 24.61 -0.31
C LEU A 1011 43.91 23.61 -1.42
N PRO A 1012 44.87 23.10 -2.22
CA PRO A 1012 44.61 22.03 -3.17
C PRO A 1012 44.21 20.73 -2.48
N THR A 1013 43.47 19.88 -3.20
CA THR A 1013 43.29 18.46 -2.81
C THR A 1013 44.51 17.63 -3.23
N PRO A 1014 44.73 16.45 -2.64
CA PRO A 1014 45.77 15.53 -3.10
C PRO A 1014 45.67 15.20 -4.60
N ASP A 1015 44.46 14.98 -5.12
CA ASP A 1015 44.27 14.58 -6.53
C ASP A 1015 44.53 15.73 -7.50
N GLU A 1016 44.09 16.94 -7.15
CA GLU A 1016 44.39 18.16 -7.92
C GLU A 1016 45.90 18.41 -8.00
N TRP A 1017 46.58 18.23 -6.88
CA TRP A 1017 48.02 18.36 -6.80
C TRP A 1017 48.74 17.33 -7.69
N LYS A 1018 48.36 16.05 -7.62
CA LYS A 1018 48.96 14.98 -8.43
C LYS A 1018 48.76 15.22 -9.93
N LEU A 1019 47.58 15.71 -10.30
CA LEU A 1019 47.26 16.03 -11.68
C LEU A 1019 48.15 17.16 -12.19
N ALA A 1020 48.39 18.20 -11.38
CA ALA A 1020 49.35 19.23 -11.71
C ALA A 1020 50.78 18.69 -11.80
N ALA A 1021 51.18 17.81 -10.87
CA ALA A 1021 52.54 17.25 -10.83
C ALA A 1021 52.85 16.41 -12.08
N SER A 1022 51.84 15.73 -12.62
CA SER A 1022 51.98 14.99 -13.89
C SER A 1022 52.25 15.89 -15.10
N ALA A 1023 51.92 17.18 -15.00
CA ALA A 1023 52.17 18.19 -16.04
C ALA A 1023 53.46 19.02 -15.80
N ALA A 1024 54.13 18.83 -14.67
CA ALA A 1024 55.38 19.51 -14.34
C ALA A 1024 56.60 18.76 -14.89
N ASN A 1025 57.74 19.45 -15.03
CA ASN A 1025 59.01 18.81 -15.38
C ASN A 1025 59.73 18.32 -14.10
N PRO A 1026 59.80 17.01 -13.83
CA PRO A 1026 60.45 16.50 -12.62
C PRO A 1026 61.98 16.63 -12.64
N ALA A 1027 62.59 16.89 -13.81
CA ALA A 1027 64.05 16.97 -13.95
C ALA A 1027 64.65 18.21 -13.28
N ASP A 1028 63.85 19.25 -13.02
CA ASP A 1028 64.30 20.52 -12.44
C ASP A 1028 63.93 20.66 -10.95
N ALA A 1029 63.54 19.56 -10.30
CA ALA A 1029 63.07 19.53 -8.92
C ALA A 1029 64.21 19.84 -7.93
N ASN A 1030 64.03 20.87 -7.09
CA ASN A 1030 64.96 21.17 -5.99
C ASN A 1030 64.82 20.12 -4.88
N ARG A 1031 65.66 19.09 -4.87
CA ARG A 1031 65.57 17.93 -3.97
C ARG A 1031 66.89 17.70 -3.27
N ARG A 1032 66.81 17.12 -2.07
CA ARG A 1032 67.96 16.82 -1.20
C ARG A 1032 69.12 16.19 -1.97
N GLY A 1033 70.12 17.02 -2.29
CA GLY A 1033 71.27 16.69 -3.13
C GLY A 1033 72.61 16.61 -2.38
N PRO A 1034 73.73 16.48 -3.11
CA PRO A 1034 75.07 16.43 -2.52
C PRO A 1034 75.38 17.60 -1.57
N GLU A 1035 74.88 18.80 -1.86
CA GLU A 1035 75.07 20.01 -1.07
C GLU A 1035 74.52 19.84 0.35
N TYR A 1036 73.34 19.23 0.48
CA TYR A 1036 72.72 18.95 1.78
C TYR A 1036 73.53 17.94 2.59
N ALA A 1037 74.00 16.86 1.95
CA ALA A 1037 74.79 15.83 2.64
C ALA A 1037 76.12 16.37 3.14
N GLU A 1038 76.75 17.26 2.38
CA GLU A 1038 77.97 17.97 2.76
C GLU A 1038 77.73 18.89 3.97
N GLU A 1039 76.67 19.70 3.94
CA GLU A 1039 76.28 20.57 5.06
C GLU A 1039 75.96 19.77 6.32
N LEU A 1040 75.16 18.70 6.20
CA LEU A 1040 74.82 17.86 7.34
C LEU A 1040 76.06 17.19 7.93
N THR A 1041 77.00 16.75 7.08
CA THR A 1041 78.29 16.20 7.53
C THR A 1041 79.10 17.25 8.28
N TYR A 1042 79.17 18.48 7.76
CA TYR A 1042 79.86 19.60 8.40
C TYR A 1042 79.26 19.90 9.79
N VAL A 1043 77.95 20.04 9.88
CA VAL A 1043 77.23 20.30 11.15
C VAL A 1043 77.35 19.13 12.13
N ALA A 1044 77.31 17.88 11.65
CA ALA A 1044 77.37 16.70 12.50
C ALA A 1044 78.78 16.37 13.01
N THR A 1045 79.83 16.77 12.27
CA THR A 1045 81.21 16.31 12.54
C THR A 1045 82.20 17.42 12.84
N GLU A 1046 82.16 18.53 12.10
CA GLU A 1046 83.15 19.60 12.22
C GLU A 1046 82.75 20.63 13.28
N ILE A 1047 81.48 21.05 13.32
CA ILE A 1047 81.00 22.01 14.31
C ILE A 1047 81.21 21.51 15.76
N PRO A 1048 80.93 20.23 16.11
CA PRO A 1048 81.23 19.71 17.44
C PRO A 1048 82.73 19.72 17.78
N LYS A 1049 83.62 19.50 16.80
CA LYS A 1049 85.08 19.56 17.01
C LYS A 1049 85.53 20.99 17.31
N LEU A 1050 85.01 21.96 16.56
CA LEU A 1050 85.32 23.38 16.74
C LEU A 1050 84.86 23.94 18.10
N LEU A 1051 83.88 23.28 18.72
CA LEU A 1051 83.25 23.69 19.98
C LEU A 1051 83.61 22.78 21.18
N ALA A 1052 84.62 21.91 21.02
CA ALA A 1052 85.00 20.88 22.00
C ALA A 1052 85.01 21.41 23.45
N GLY A 1053 84.13 20.84 24.29
CA GLY A 1053 83.97 21.22 25.71
C GLY A 1053 82.67 21.98 26.05
N ARG A 1054 81.82 22.28 25.07
CA ARG A 1054 80.49 22.90 25.32
C ARG A 1054 79.34 21.96 24.94
N ASN A 1055 78.25 22.06 25.69
CA ASN A 1055 77.03 21.30 25.43
C ASN A 1055 76.25 22.03 24.32
N ILE A 1056 76.53 21.67 23.07
CA ILE A 1056 75.95 22.35 21.89
C ILE A 1056 74.54 21.82 21.70
N ILE A 1057 73.58 22.43 22.39
CA ILE A 1057 72.17 22.05 22.27
C ILE A 1057 71.56 22.63 20.96
N SER A 1058 72.25 23.52 20.23
CA SER A 1058 71.57 24.37 19.26
C SER A 1058 72.38 24.91 18.06
N ALA A 1059 73.36 24.16 17.54
CA ALA A 1059 73.80 24.46 16.17
C ALA A 1059 72.62 24.19 15.23
N GLY A 1060 72.22 25.19 14.43
CA GLY A 1060 71.08 25.08 13.52
C GLY A 1060 71.15 23.77 12.74
N ARG A 1061 70.17 22.88 12.94
CA ARG A 1061 70.20 21.54 12.36
C ARG A 1061 69.61 21.61 10.94
N PRO A 1062 70.31 21.14 9.89
CA PRO A 1062 69.78 21.12 8.53
C PRO A 1062 68.42 20.40 8.39
N ASN A 1063 68.18 19.34 9.17
CA ASN A 1063 66.90 18.63 9.27
C ASN A 1063 66.08 18.98 10.53
N GLY A 1064 66.38 20.10 11.18
CA GLY A 1064 65.55 20.57 12.28
C GLY A 1064 64.12 20.77 11.81
N GLN A 1065 63.15 20.20 12.54
CA GLN A 1065 61.71 20.41 12.34
C GLN A 1065 61.21 20.24 10.90
N ILE A 1066 61.89 19.43 10.07
CA ILE A 1066 61.35 19.03 8.76
C ILE A 1066 60.14 18.11 8.96
N TYR A 1067 59.28 18.02 7.96
CA TYR A 1067 58.22 17.03 7.95
C TYR A 1067 58.82 15.62 7.86
N GLN A 1068 58.38 14.76 8.76
CA GLN A 1068 58.77 13.35 8.81
C GLN A 1068 57.51 12.49 8.88
N ILE A 1069 57.54 11.36 8.16
CA ILE A 1069 56.48 10.36 8.25
C ILE A 1069 56.37 9.92 9.72
N PRO A 1070 55.16 9.75 10.26
CA PRO A 1070 54.97 9.26 11.62
C PRO A 1070 55.78 7.99 11.92
N GLY A 1071 56.80 8.11 12.77
CA GLY A 1071 57.72 7.05 13.15
C GLY A 1071 58.93 7.61 13.90
N PRO A 1072 59.79 6.76 14.50
CA PRO A 1072 61.04 7.22 15.10
C PRO A 1072 61.96 7.70 13.97
N PRO A 1073 62.35 8.99 13.94
CA PRO A 1073 63.28 9.45 12.91
C PRO A 1073 64.65 8.81 13.12
N PRO A 1074 65.45 8.65 12.04
CA PRO A 1074 66.84 8.31 12.20
C PRO A 1074 67.54 9.35 13.09
N PRO A 1075 68.61 8.98 13.80
CA PRO A 1075 69.48 9.96 14.44
C PRO A 1075 69.81 11.06 13.44
N TRP A 1076 69.65 12.33 13.82
CA TRP A 1076 69.71 13.44 12.86
C TRP A 1076 71.05 13.50 12.10
N GLN A 1077 72.14 13.01 12.70
CA GLN A 1077 73.47 12.91 12.08
C GLN A 1077 73.55 11.87 10.96
N GLN A 1078 72.60 10.94 10.89
CA GLN A 1078 72.53 9.86 9.90
C GLN A 1078 71.50 10.14 8.79
N ASP A 1079 70.84 11.29 8.83
CA ASP A 1079 69.82 11.69 7.85
C ASP A 1079 70.44 12.31 6.58
N ASN A 1080 71.58 11.79 6.12
CA ASN A 1080 72.34 12.34 4.98
C ASN A 1080 72.03 11.64 3.64
N GLN A 1081 70.97 10.84 3.59
CA GLN A 1081 70.59 10.12 2.39
C GLN A 1081 70.10 11.09 1.31
N LEU A 1082 70.64 10.93 0.10
CA LEU A 1082 70.31 11.75 -1.06
C LEU A 1082 68.94 11.36 -1.63
N ALA A 1083 68.11 12.37 -1.93
CA ALA A 1083 66.90 12.21 -2.74
C ALA A 1083 67.18 12.48 -4.23
N ALA A 1084 68.21 13.27 -4.54
CA ALA A 1084 68.71 13.52 -5.88
C ALA A 1084 70.23 13.32 -5.94
N ASN A 1085 70.73 12.71 -7.01
CA ASN A 1085 72.17 12.44 -7.19
C ASN A 1085 72.93 13.60 -7.87
N THR A 1086 72.21 14.65 -8.28
CA THR A 1086 72.75 15.80 -9.01
C THR A 1086 72.66 17.05 -8.14
N ALA A 1087 73.73 17.84 -8.16
CA ALA A 1087 73.76 19.19 -7.59
C ALA A 1087 72.87 20.12 -8.43
N ASP A 1088 71.87 20.73 -7.80
CA ASP A 1088 70.99 21.73 -8.42
C ASP A 1088 71.46 23.18 -8.13
N GLY A 1089 72.53 23.32 -7.33
CA GLY A 1089 73.11 24.60 -6.95
C GLY A 1089 72.38 25.32 -5.82
N TRP A 1090 71.40 24.67 -5.17
CA TRP A 1090 70.62 25.19 -4.05
C TRP A 1090 70.76 24.28 -2.83
N LEU A 1091 71.28 24.84 -1.73
CA LEU A 1091 71.32 24.12 -0.45
C LEU A 1091 69.96 24.07 0.24
N TRP A 1092 69.18 25.16 0.14
CA TRP A 1092 67.88 25.35 0.81
C TRP A 1092 66.77 25.58 -0.23
N PHE A 1093 65.90 26.57 0.00
CA PHE A 1093 64.82 26.88 -0.92
C PHE A 1093 65.24 27.97 -1.92
N ARG A 1094 64.89 27.77 -3.19
CA ARG A 1094 65.12 28.76 -4.24
C ARG A 1094 63.94 29.74 -4.33
N PRO A 1095 64.16 31.02 -4.70
CA PRO A 1095 63.07 31.96 -4.94
C PRO A 1095 62.15 31.49 -6.08
N GLU A 1096 60.85 31.71 -5.92
CA GLU A 1096 59.85 31.41 -6.96
C GLU A 1096 60.11 32.23 -8.22
N GLN A 1097 59.99 31.57 -9.37
CA GLN A 1097 60.10 32.19 -10.69
C GLN A 1097 58.76 32.07 -11.42
N ASP A 1098 58.30 33.17 -12.04
CA ASP A 1098 57.12 33.09 -12.89
C ASP A 1098 57.45 32.22 -14.10
N SER A 1099 56.80 31.06 -14.19
CA SER A 1099 57.06 30.07 -15.23
C SER A 1099 55.83 29.86 -16.11
N GLN A 1100 56.05 29.39 -17.34
CA GLN A 1100 54.94 29.00 -18.22
C GLN A 1100 54.24 27.70 -17.77
N ALA A 1101 54.86 26.95 -16.86
CA ALA A 1101 54.35 25.69 -16.31
C ALA A 1101 54.15 25.80 -14.78
N PHE A 1102 54.10 24.66 -14.10
CA PHE A 1102 54.23 24.63 -12.65
C PHE A 1102 55.71 24.64 -12.27
N SER A 1103 56.12 25.55 -11.39
CA SER A 1103 57.43 25.50 -10.71
C SER A 1103 57.30 24.66 -9.46
N ASP A 1104 58.34 23.88 -9.17
CA ASP A 1104 58.57 23.29 -7.85
C ASP A 1104 57.34 22.59 -7.27
N LEU A 1105 56.61 21.81 -8.08
CA LEU A 1105 55.60 20.90 -7.53
C LEU A 1105 56.30 19.82 -6.71
N VAL A 1106 57.28 19.15 -7.31
CA VAL A 1106 58.17 18.26 -6.58
C VAL A 1106 59.45 19.03 -6.26
N GLY A 1107 59.86 19.03 -4.99
CA GLY A 1107 61.02 19.78 -4.52
C GLY A 1107 60.68 21.14 -3.92
N ASN A 1108 61.71 21.92 -3.62
CA ASN A 1108 61.64 23.19 -2.89
C ASN A 1108 60.96 23.02 -1.51
N VAL A 1109 59.68 23.32 -1.32
CA VAL A 1109 58.95 22.93 -0.10
C VAL A 1109 57.95 21.80 -0.39
N ALA A 1110 57.72 20.95 0.60
CA ALA A 1110 56.54 20.08 0.57
C ALA A 1110 55.30 20.93 0.88
N GLU A 1111 54.11 20.45 0.56
CA GLU A 1111 52.93 21.30 0.56
C GLU A 1111 51.76 20.71 1.31
N TYR A 1112 51.05 21.57 2.04
CA TYR A 1112 49.75 21.20 2.58
C TYR A 1112 48.71 21.02 1.48
N VAL A 1113 48.06 19.87 1.49
CA VAL A 1113 46.82 19.59 0.75
C VAL A 1113 45.70 19.23 1.71
N LEU A 1114 44.47 19.47 1.29
CA LEU A 1114 43.27 19.23 2.10
C LEU A 1114 42.23 18.48 1.26
N ASP A 1115 41.91 17.25 1.66
CA ASP A 1115 40.91 16.39 1.00
C ASP A 1115 39.46 16.79 1.37
N ASP A 1116 39.16 18.07 1.14
CA ASP A 1116 37.83 18.68 1.32
C ASP A 1116 37.70 19.96 0.49
N ALA A 1117 37.71 19.83 -0.84
CA ALA A 1117 37.63 20.98 -1.75
C ALA A 1117 36.39 21.87 -1.48
N GLY A 1118 35.24 21.25 -1.20
CA GLY A 1118 33.97 21.94 -0.97
C GLY A 1118 33.89 22.63 0.39
N GLY A 1119 34.35 22.00 1.46
CA GLY A 1119 34.38 22.60 2.79
C GLY A 1119 35.45 23.68 2.93
N SER A 1120 36.63 23.48 2.35
CA SER A 1120 37.75 24.42 2.49
C SER A 1120 37.52 25.75 1.77
N GLY A 1121 36.84 25.71 0.62
CA GLY A 1121 36.36 26.92 -0.07
C GLY A 1121 35.26 27.68 0.68
N ASN A 1122 34.65 27.05 1.69
CA ASN A 1122 33.61 27.64 2.54
C ASN A 1122 34.08 27.81 4.00
N ALA A 1123 35.36 27.54 4.28
CA ALA A 1123 35.90 27.73 5.62
C ALA A 1123 35.66 29.17 6.10
N PRO A 1124 35.34 29.36 7.39
CA PRO A 1124 35.11 30.70 7.94
C PRO A 1124 36.28 31.64 7.66
N ALA A 1125 36.00 32.93 7.49
CA ALA A 1125 37.05 33.93 7.23
C ALA A 1125 37.83 34.30 8.49
N SER A 1126 37.41 33.85 9.68
CA SER A 1126 38.07 34.18 10.95
C SER A 1126 39.07 33.10 11.36
N ALA A 1127 40.14 33.52 12.04
CA ALA A 1127 41.15 32.65 12.61
C ALA A 1127 40.58 31.50 13.45
N SER A 1128 39.63 31.79 14.35
CA SER A 1128 39.00 30.77 15.20
C SER A 1128 38.13 29.81 14.41
N GLY A 1129 37.38 30.31 13.42
CA GLY A 1129 36.53 29.47 12.59
C GLY A 1129 37.33 28.56 11.65
N VAL A 1130 38.49 29.01 11.16
CA VAL A 1130 39.43 28.17 10.41
C VAL A 1130 39.98 27.04 11.29
N ASP A 1131 40.39 27.34 12.53
CA ASP A 1131 40.90 26.32 13.46
C ASP A 1131 39.80 25.31 13.85
N GLU A 1132 38.57 25.75 14.12
CA GLU A 1132 37.43 24.86 14.36
C GLU A 1132 37.13 23.98 13.15
N TYR A 1133 37.14 24.55 11.95
CA TYR A 1133 36.96 23.81 10.71
C TYR A 1133 38.05 22.75 10.55
N LEU A 1134 39.34 23.10 10.68
CA LEU A 1134 40.43 22.14 10.53
C LEU A 1134 40.42 21.04 11.61
N LYS A 1135 39.98 21.35 12.83
CA LYS A 1135 39.74 20.31 13.86
C LYS A 1135 38.68 19.30 13.43
N SER A 1136 37.67 19.73 12.67
CA SER A 1136 36.61 18.87 12.14
C SER A 1136 37.05 18.01 10.95
N VAL A 1137 38.11 18.40 10.23
CA VAL A 1137 38.64 17.70 9.05
C VAL A 1137 40.12 17.30 9.20
N ARG A 1138 40.57 17.12 10.45
CA ARG A 1138 42.01 16.95 10.78
C ARG A 1138 42.66 15.73 10.13
N ASP A 1139 41.87 14.68 9.85
CA ASP A 1139 42.25 13.45 9.17
C ASP A 1139 42.35 13.61 7.65
N LYS A 1140 41.94 14.76 7.13
CA LYS A 1140 41.96 15.11 5.70
C LYS A 1140 43.08 16.09 5.34
N VAL A 1141 43.93 16.46 6.30
CA VAL A 1141 45.09 17.35 6.10
C VAL A 1141 46.32 16.49 5.83
N PHE A 1142 46.96 16.70 4.68
CA PHE A 1142 48.16 15.96 4.28
C PHE A 1142 49.30 16.90 3.87
N VAL A 1143 50.51 16.35 3.80
CA VAL A 1143 51.68 16.94 3.15
C VAL A 1143 52.03 16.12 1.92
N ILE A 1144 52.34 16.76 0.79
CA ILE A 1144 52.71 16.10 -0.48
C ILE A 1144 53.87 16.87 -1.15
N GLY A 1145 54.51 16.28 -2.17
CA GLY A 1145 55.53 16.95 -3.00
C GLY A 1145 56.97 16.56 -2.70
N ALA A 1146 57.27 16.28 -1.43
CA ALA A 1146 58.63 16.10 -0.91
C ALA A 1146 59.54 17.32 -1.19
N SER A 1147 60.04 17.93 -0.13
CA SER A 1147 60.82 19.17 -0.17
C SER A 1147 62.27 18.96 -0.61
N ALA A 1148 63.01 20.07 -0.73
CA ALA A 1148 64.47 20.12 -0.81
C ALA A 1148 65.16 19.44 0.39
N LEU A 1149 64.45 19.30 1.53
CA LEU A 1149 64.97 18.69 2.75
C LEU A 1149 64.38 17.32 3.04
N SER A 1150 63.45 16.81 2.22
CA SER A 1150 62.79 15.53 2.46
C SER A 1150 63.75 14.36 2.16
N PRO A 1151 63.82 13.35 3.05
CA PRO A 1151 64.59 12.14 2.76
C PRO A 1151 63.99 11.36 1.58
N PRO A 1152 64.75 10.46 0.93
CA PRO A 1152 64.25 9.65 -0.18
C PRO A 1152 63.09 8.72 0.20
N THR A 1153 62.85 8.49 1.48
CA THR A 1153 61.72 7.71 2.00
C THR A 1153 60.37 8.42 1.84
N ILE A 1154 60.35 9.74 1.61
CA ILE A 1154 59.12 10.48 1.33
C ILE A 1154 58.89 10.48 -0.19
N ALA A 1155 57.91 9.67 -0.60
CA ALA A 1155 57.45 9.62 -1.98
C ALA A 1155 56.75 10.94 -2.35
N PRO A 1156 57.15 11.62 -3.44
CA PRO A 1156 56.63 12.96 -3.79
C PRO A 1156 55.14 13.01 -4.12
N ASP A 1157 54.63 11.94 -4.72
CA ASP A 1157 53.25 11.80 -5.20
C ASP A 1157 52.32 11.13 -4.17
N ALA A 1158 52.84 10.77 -3.00
CA ALA A 1158 52.09 10.12 -1.95
C ALA A 1158 51.71 11.13 -0.84
N PRO A 1159 50.42 11.48 -0.67
CA PRO A 1159 50.00 12.35 0.42
C PRO A 1159 50.28 11.68 1.77
N GLN A 1160 50.98 12.39 2.65
CA GLN A 1160 51.39 11.91 3.96
C GLN A 1160 50.54 12.57 5.06
N PRO A 1161 50.01 11.82 6.04
CA PRO A 1161 49.12 12.38 7.06
C PRO A 1161 49.82 13.38 7.98
N VAL A 1162 49.14 14.47 8.31
CA VAL A 1162 49.68 15.51 9.20
C VAL A 1162 49.23 15.28 10.65
N ARG A 1163 50.18 15.31 11.58
CA ARG A 1163 49.84 15.38 13.02
C ARG A 1163 49.42 16.80 13.37
N TYR A 1164 48.12 17.05 13.40
CA TYR A 1164 47.55 18.40 13.59
C TYR A 1164 48.17 19.19 14.75
N VAL A 1165 48.41 18.55 15.91
CA VAL A 1165 49.02 19.20 17.08
C VAL A 1165 50.46 19.64 16.80
N SER A 1166 51.26 18.80 16.14
CA SER A 1166 52.66 19.11 15.81
C SER A 1166 52.77 20.12 14.68
N ALA A 1167 51.86 20.04 13.71
CA ALA A 1167 51.81 20.93 12.55
C ALA A 1167 51.32 22.35 12.90
N GLY A 1168 50.80 22.58 14.11
CA GLY A 1168 50.40 23.92 14.55
C GLY A 1168 51.52 24.96 14.46
N ASN A 1169 52.78 24.53 14.59
CA ASN A 1169 53.97 25.38 14.43
C ASN A 1169 54.55 25.38 13.01
N GLY A 1170 53.93 24.67 12.07
CA GLY A 1170 54.52 24.40 10.76
C GLY A 1170 55.79 23.56 10.81
N TYR A 1171 56.37 23.32 9.64
CA TYR A 1171 57.62 22.60 9.46
C TYR A 1171 58.63 23.47 8.72
N SER A 1172 59.93 23.20 8.90
CA SER A 1172 61.00 23.96 8.24
C SER A 1172 61.05 23.75 6.73
N ASP A 1173 60.32 22.79 6.20
CA ASP A 1173 60.31 22.42 4.78
C ASP A 1173 58.92 22.22 4.20
N VAL A 1174 57.86 22.66 4.91
CA VAL A 1174 56.48 22.61 4.43
C VAL A 1174 55.92 24.01 4.27
N GLY A 1175 55.46 24.30 3.05
CA GLY A 1175 54.65 25.45 2.68
C GLY A 1175 53.30 25.03 2.10
N PHE A 1176 52.79 25.80 1.14
CA PHE A 1176 51.53 25.51 0.46
C PHE A 1176 51.42 26.31 -0.83
N ARG A 1177 50.50 25.89 -1.70
CA ARG A 1177 50.05 26.66 -2.86
C ARG A 1177 48.54 26.91 -2.83
N LEU A 1178 48.08 27.79 -3.71
CA LEU A 1178 46.68 28.19 -3.78
C LEU A 1178 45.93 27.42 -4.87
N ALA A 1179 44.69 27.05 -4.59
CA ALA A 1179 43.75 26.52 -5.57
C ALA A 1179 42.42 27.26 -5.49
N PHE A 1180 41.69 27.35 -6.60
CA PHE A 1180 40.29 27.75 -6.59
C PHE A 1180 39.49 26.99 -7.64
N SER A 1181 38.17 26.94 -7.44
CA SER A 1181 37.25 26.31 -8.38
C SER A 1181 36.37 27.38 -9.02
N ALA A 1182 36.17 27.26 -10.33
CA ALA A 1182 35.29 28.12 -11.10
C ALA A 1182 34.16 27.30 -11.72
N GLU A 1183 32.93 27.60 -11.31
CA GLU A 1183 31.74 27.02 -11.92
C GLU A 1183 31.62 27.46 -13.39
N GLY A 1184 31.38 26.50 -14.30
CA GLY A 1184 31.20 26.76 -15.72
C GLY A 1184 32.49 26.80 -16.56
N GLY A 1185 33.66 26.55 -15.95
CA GLY A 1185 34.97 26.57 -16.63
C GLY A 1185 35.38 25.33 -17.41
N GLY A 1186 34.47 24.37 -17.64
CA GLY A 1186 34.76 23.14 -18.38
C GLY A 1186 35.00 23.34 -19.89
N GLY A 1187 36.23 23.66 -20.29
CA GLY A 1187 36.71 23.46 -21.67
C GLY A 1187 36.58 24.66 -22.61
N ALA A 1188 37.72 25.23 -23.00
CA ALA A 1188 37.87 25.70 -24.37
C ALA A 1188 37.48 24.54 -25.31
N GLY A 1189 36.66 24.82 -26.33
CA GLY A 1189 36.39 23.84 -27.39
C GLY A 1189 34.93 23.40 -27.56
N LYS A 1190 34.13 23.22 -26.48
CA LYS A 1190 32.81 22.56 -26.61
C LYS A 1190 31.61 23.25 -25.91
N PRO A 1191 31.31 24.54 -26.22
CA PRO A 1191 30.14 25.26 -25.68
C PRO A 1191 28.80 24.49 -25.79
N ALA A 1192 28.57 23.80 -26.90
CA ALA A 1192 27.33 23.05 -27.11
C ALA A 1192 27.17 21.87 -26.12
N GLU A 1193 28.23 21.10 -25.89
CA GLU A 1193 28.21 19.95 -24.97
C GLU A 1193 27.99 20.40 -23.51
N ARG A 1194 28.61 21.50 -23.12
CA ARG A 1194 28.38 22.11 -21.80
C ARG A 1194 26.93 22.53 -21.61
N LEU A 1195 26.35 23.17 -22.61
CA LEU A 1195 24.96 23.58 -22.54
C LEU A 1195 24.04 22.36 -22.46
N LEU A 1196 24.30 21.29 -23.22
CA LEU A 1196 23.56 20.03 -23.12
C LEU A 1196 23.66 19.41 -21.72
N ALA A 1197 24.86 19.38 -21.13
CA ALA A 1197 25.07 18.89 -19.78
C ALA A 1197 24.35 19.75 -18.72
N LEU A 1198 24.37 21.08 -18.88
CA LEU A 1198 23.63 22.02 -18.02
C LEU A 1198 22.12 21.77 -18.07
N LEU A 1199 21.57 21.58 -19.28
CA LEU A 1199 20.14 21.31 -19.48
C LEU A 1199 19.72 19.97 -18.87
N GLY A 1200 20.59 18.97 -18.88
CA GLY A 1200 20.34 17.67 -18.26
C GLY A 1200 20.38 17.69 -16.72
N LYS A 1201 21.21 18.56 -16.11
CA LYS A 1201 21.44 18.58 -14.65
C LYS A 1201 20.49 19.50 -13.88
N ALA A 1202 20.03 20.60 -14.48
CA ALA A 1202 19.18 21.54 -13.74
C ALA A 1202 17.81 20.91 -13.40
N PRO A 1203 17.19 21.24 -12.25
CA PRO A 1203 15.89 20.71 -11.89
C PRO A 1203 14.82 21.15 -12.89
N TYR A 1204 13.87 20.27 -13.21
CA TYR A 1204 12.71 20.58 -14.05
C TYR A 1204 11.59 21.20 -13.21
N LEU A 1205 10.69 21.95 -13.85
CA LEU A 1205 9.56 22.56 -13.15
C LEU A 1205 8.53 21.51 -12.75
N THR A 1206 8.00 21.63 -11.54
CA THR A 1206 6.82 20.88 -11.07
C THR A 1206 5.55 21.71 -11.23
N ALA A 1207 4.38 21.10 -11.04
CA ALA A 1207 3.11 21.83 -11.02
C ALA A 1207 3.08 22.90 -9.91
N LYS A 1208 3.76 22.64 -8.79
CA LYS A 1208 3.88 23.58 -7.66
C LYS A 1208 4.68 24.82 -8.03
N ASP A 1209 5.76 24.66 -8.79
CA ASP A 1209 6.63 25.77 -9.23
C ASP A 1209 5.95 26.70 -10.25
N ALA A 1210 4.90 26.20 -10.91
CA ALA A 1210 4.12 26.96 -11.90
C ALA A 1210 3.02 27.83 -11.26
N GLY A 1211 2.57 27.47 -10.05
CA GLY A 1211 1.56 28.23 -9.31
C GLY A 1211 2.13 29.36 -8.43
N GLN A 1212 3.45 29.41 -8.30
CA GLN A 1212 4.21 30.43 -7.55
C GLN A 1212 4.89 31.40 -8.52
#